data_AF-A0A7S0QFA9-F1
#
_entry.id   AF-A0A7S0QFA9-F1
#
_cell.length_a   1.000
_cell.length_b   1.000
_cell.length_c   1.000
_cell.angle_alpha   90.00
_cell.angle_beta   90.00
_cell.angle_gamma   90.00
#
_symmetry.space_group_name_H-M   'P 1'
#
loop_
_entity.id
_entity.type
_entity.pdbx_description
1 polymer ?
#
loop_
_entity_poly.entity_id
_entity_poly.type
_entity_poly.pdbx_seq_one_letter_code
_entity_poly.pdbx_strand_id
1 'polypeptide(L)'
;RTVMAKPLSRIRVLVLLFYVCHVSASDSASVVPTWDVKHELACPAPSGPLEDARCDVEAVEIANNKQLFGIVEELVNTTYFRLFQINLDKKCKFWSKSVSEKKCDSSKEEEYLTALKATKPEKSQCSLDLSDSPTVGGKKKAGFSSPPPGLFGGFPGGFPVPPTPTTNIVDRTISVKEQEALNKNVPCNDTTLPEFWLDICRNIDTDSTGFVNLQLNPERWTGYNGTHVWDAIYYENCFDKLGKLDDMCYEERVLYRLLSGMHASVNIHISENYYPPSKGKRENWEPNPERFMQHFAAYPERIKNLHFSFVVLLRALRRASPYLYNFPFNVGDEWEDSRTRKLVQRLLDSHIMTSCAKVFEAFDETLMFRLGDEPSVQATLKSQFKGVFQNISEVMDCISCQKCKLHGKLELLGIGTALKILLLPEQLISSSLTRNDLVALFNTVAKFSHAIKLVPELSTKYYRKQTSYKASAILTESPGALIPLNNSLQKENQTEYNVSYAGTAVDLRPFSHSNSIEGEIGLIDMAFGTIAAQATNGLIGEAEENYLVDSILARDAGVLLLAKHYAASNPSRFIQHALRGLGSQVKRPEPEQIADAIIVGGGLAGLSAALTLLDRGGRVIILEKNGHLGGNSAWASSGVNAVDENNTESKDSVDVYTQDTLRAAGRGANPLVSVLTGGSVPSLAWLRGRLQEHLKLDLVGQLGGHSFPRTHRPSTGLAGSSMIFAIQKQLEKYAAESKSRLQILKWSRATKLLKDSTSGAVVGVEYIDVNPKTAGTGGATEIKARNVVLTTGGYASDYTETSIIKAHRPDLLKYATTNGKGTTGDGHKLALAAGAAAVDLDDIQVHPTGFVNPADPDNKVKTLCAEILRGEGGILMTRDGLRFANELGTRDYVTGRMLETDSDLQFAVVLNQAAASKTEIHVPLYMQKGLILKFNTAEELAGWTFWNPHVTAAKLQSSFSSYDAGAREGNDAFGKKFFHNVPFASAGPYYVGIVTPVIHYCMGGLRIDAEGSVLSADGSPIPGLHAAGEIIGGLHGKNRLGGNALTECVVFGRVIGNKIRIAGSAAESTAGQAAGRPPAANPSTPVQAPSPSKGGGLLQISAAELRQHASEASCWVALHGKVYDFTGFLDEHPAGAEAILRQAGGDASDIFDAIHSQTMLDDFEPIGILQS
;
A
#
# COMPACT_ATOMS: atom_id res chain seq x y z
N ARG A 1 51.83 -3.68 -14.09
CA ARG A 1 52.37 -3.48 -15.45
C ARG A 1 52.25 -4.79 -16.22
N THR A 2 51.98 -4.73 -17.53
CA THR A 2 52.16 -5.77 -18.57
C THR A 2 52.50 -7.22 -18.16
N VAL A 3 51.59 -8.14 -18.52
CA VAL A 3 51.83 -9.41 -19.25
C VAL A 3 53.08 -10.25 -18.91
N MET A 4 52.90 -11.44 -18.32
CA MET A 4 53.16 -12.73 -19.01
C MET A 4 52.64 -13.93 -18.20
N ALA A 5 52.58 -15.11 -18.85
CA ALA A 5 51.77 -16.25 -18.43
C ALA A 5 52.58 -17.45 -17.87
N LYS A 6 51.87 -18.35 -17.16
CA LYS A 6 52.24 -19.77 -16.90
C LYS A 6 53.42 -19.96 -15.91
N PRO A 7 53.68 -21.19 -15.35
CA PRO A 7 53.27 -22.52 -15.81
C PRO A 7 52.58 -23.45 -14.78
N LEU A 8 52.49 -24.74 -15.11
CA LEU A 8 51.85 -25.81 -14.35
C LEU A 8 52.81 -26.50 -13.35
N SER A 9 52.28 -26.98 -12.22
CA SER A 9 52.52 -28.30 -11.55
C SER A 9 51.91 -28.26 -10.14
N ARG A 10 51.00 -29.16 -9.73
CA ARG A 10 51.12 -30.59 -9.35
C ARG A 10 51.83 -30.83 -8.00
N ILE A 11 51.35 -31.86 -7.28
CA ILE A 11 51.75 -32.37 -5.94
C ILE A 11 51.05 -31.57 -4.80
N ARG A 12 50.12 -32.10 -3.97
CA ARG A 12 50.09 -33.27 -3.02
C ARG A 12 50.98 -33.02 -1.78
N VAL A 13 50.62 -33.31 -0.52
CA VAL A 13 49.39 -33.86 0.12
C VAL A 13 49.46 -33.64 1.66
N LEU A 14 48.39 -33.93 2.41
CA LEU A 14 48.27 -33.91 3.90
C LEU A 14 48.47 -32.51 4.56
N VAL A 15 47.96 -32.16 5.74
CA VAL A 15 46.77 -32.47 6.58
C VAL A 15 47.08 -31.85 7.95
N LEU A 16 46.14 -31.10 8.53
CA LEU A 16 45.78 -31.18 9.96
C LEU A 16 44.56 -30.31 10.27
N LEU A 17 43.67 -30.83 11.10
CA LEU A 17 42.56 -30.10 11.72
C LEU A 17 43.02 -29.54 13.06
N PHE A 18 42.62 -28.32 13.40
CA PHE A 18 42.20 -27.96 14.76
C PHE A 18 41.16 -26.81 14.70
N TYR A 19 40.47 -26.56 15.81
CA TYR A 19 39.19 -25.84 15.88
C TYR A 19 39.23 -24.74 16.97
N VAL A 20 38.11 -24.04 17.19
CA VAL A 20 37.74 -23.18 18.36
C VAL A 20 37.92 -21.64 18.23
N CYS A 21 36.77 -20.96 17.98
CA CYS A 21 36.31 -19.65 18.54
C CYS A 21 37.08 -18.34 18.21
N HIS A 22 36.53 -17.11 18.39
CA HIS A 22 35.33 -16.63 19.12
C HIS A 22 34.81 -15.25 18.60
N VAL A 23 33.56 -14.83 18.98
CA VAL A 23 33.02 -13.43 19.06
C VAL A 23 32.85 -12.67 17.70
N SER A 24 31.71 -12.12 17.24
CA SER A 24 30.56 -11.31 17.79
C SER A 24 30.87 -9.78 17.87
N ALA A 25 29.97 -8.80 17.61
CA ALA A 25 28.51 -8.77 17.36
C ALA A 25 28.04 -7.52 16.53
N SER A 26 26.71 -7.42 16.29
CA SER A 26 25.83 -6.20 16.33
C SER A 26 25.91 -5.07 15.25
N ASP A 27 24.89 -4.24 14.94
CA ASP A 27 23.51 -4.06 15.49
C ASP A 27 22.46 -3.39 14.55
N SER A 28 21.16 -3.47 14.93
CA SER A 28 19.99 -2.53 14.85
C SER A 28 19.70 -1.56 13.66
N ALA A 29 18.46 -1.07 13.39
CA ALA A 29 17.07 -1.56 13.61
C ALA A 29 15.99 -0.60 12.98
N SER A 30 14.88 -1.16 12.48
CA SER A 30 13.48 -0.59 12.47
C SER A 30 13.06 0.65 11.60
N VAL A 31 11.72 0.86 11.51
CA VAL A 31 10.89 2.03 11.05
C VAL A 31 10.69 2.35 9.52
N VAL A 32 9.52 2.94 9.13
CA VAL A 32 8.93 3.07 7.73
C VAL A 32 8.08 4.39 7.52
N PRO A 33 6.75 4.53 7.16
CA PRO A 33 5.66 3.72 6.50
C PRO A 33 4.70 4.41 5.42
N THR A 34 4.09 3.62 4.50
CA THR A 34 2.75 3.82 3.80
C THR A 34 2.49 5.07 2.88
N TRP A 35 1.42 5.24 2.06
CA TRP A 35 0.16 4.49 1.72
C TRP A 35 0.07 3.98 0.23
N ASP A 36 -0.85 4.27 -0.72
CA ASP A 36 -1.94 5.26 -1.01
C ASP A 36 -3.03 4.71 -2.02
N VAL A 37 -4.16 5.40 -2.30
CA VAL A 37 -5.18 5.16 -3.38
C VAL A 37 -6.09 6.39 -3.59
N LYS A 38 -6.57 6.68 -4.82
CA LYS A 38 -7.49 7.80 -5.15
C LYS A 38 -8.94 7.41 -5.48
N HIS A 39 -9.88 8.34 -5.24
CA HIS A 39 -11.28 8.31 -5.68
C HIS A 39 -11.71 9.69 -6.21
N GLU A 40 -12.41 9.74 -7.36
CA GLU A 40 -12.55 10.96 -8.17
C GLU A 40 -13.81 11.84 -7.89
N LEU A 41 -14.51 11.59 -6.78
CA LEU A 41 -15.62 12.46 -6.31
C LEU A 41 -15.40 12.97 -4.88
N ALA A 42 -14.20 12.75 -4.33
CA ALA A 42 -13.83 13.08 -2.95
C ALA A 42 -14.03 14.57 -2.62
N CYS A 43 -14.44 14.87 -1.38
CA CYS A 43 -14.10 16.15 -0.74
C CYS A 43 -12.58 16.27 -0.86
N PRO A 44 -12.04 17.30 -1.53
CA PRO A 44 -10.60 17.40 -1.75
C PRO A 44 -9.92 17.41 -0.39
N ALA A 45 -9.12 16.37 -0.14
CA ALA A 45 -8.44 16.22 1.14
C ALA A 45 -7.59 17.48 1.37
N PRO A 46 -7.64 18.08 2.57
CA PRO A 46 -6.77 19.20 2.90
C PRO A 46 -5.32 18.74 2.73
N SER A 47 -4.55 19.42 1.89
CA SER A 47 -3.23 18.97 1.49
C SER A 47 -2.32 20.15 1.16
N GLY A 48 -1.03 19.98 1.38
CA GLY A 48 -0.02 21.02 1.17
C GLY A 48 0.08 22.04 2.33
N PRO A 49 0.70 23.20 2.09
CA PRO A 49 1.17 24.09 3.16
C PRO A 49 0.02 24.68 3.99
N LEU A 50 0.21 24.69 5.31
CA LEU A 50 -0.55 25.51 6.23
C LEU A 50 0.05 26.91 6.25
N GLU A 51 -0.39 27.73 5.29
CA GLU A 51 -0.14 29.17 5.26
C GLU A 51 -0.23 29.81 6.65
N ASP A 52 0.64 30.80 6.92
CA ASP A 52 0.88 31.40 8.25
C ASP A 52 1.53 30.47 9.30
N ALA A 53 1.84 29.22 8.95
CA ALA A 53 2.67 28.28 9.71
C ALA A 53 3.77 27.62 8.83
N ARG A 54 4.80 27.03 9.45
CA ARG A 54 5.97 26.42 8.76
C ARG A 54 5.85 24.90 8.59
N CYS A 55 4.64 24.40 8.36
CA CYS A 55 4.35 22.98 8.09
C CYS A 55 3.23 22.82 7.05
N ASP A 56 2.99 21.59 6.62
CA ASP A 56 1.87 21.18 5.76
C ASP A 56 0.78 20.45 6.56
N VAL A 57 -0.37 20.19 5.94
CA VAL A 57 -1.48 19.46 6.56
C VAL A 57 -1.03 18.04 6.92
N GLU A 58 -0.28 17.41 6.02
CA GLU A 58 0.17 16.03 6.08
C GLU A 58 1.07 15.78 7.30
N ALA A 59 2.00 16.68 7.64
CA ALA A 59 2.80 16.58 8.86
C ALA A 59 1.95 16.68 10.13
N VAL A 60 0.86 17.47 10.10
CA VAL A 60 -0.06 17.62 11.22
C VAL A 60 -0.92 16.37 11.39
N GLU A 61 -1.49 15.82 10.30
CA GLU A 61 -2.23 14.55 10.33
C GLU A 61 -1.33 13.38 10.78
N ILE A 62 -0.07 13.33 10.32
CA ILE A 62 0.91 12.31 10.72
C ILE A 62 1.24 12.40 12.21
N ALA A 63 1.54 13.59 12.73
CA ALA A 63 1.81 13.79 14.16
C ALA A 63 0.58 13.43 15.01
N ASN A 64 -0.62 13.82 14.55
CA ASN A 64 -1.89 13.52 15.18
C ASN A 64 -2.13 12.00 15.28
N ASN A 65 -2.12 11.32 14.14
CA ASN A 65 -2.61 9.96 13.99
C ASN A 65 -1.58 8.90 14.45
N LYS A 66 -0.28 9.21 14.47
CA LYS A 66 0.75 8.24 14.93
C LYS A 66 0.83 8.09 16.45
N GLN A 67 0.68 9.17 17.24
CA GLN A 67 0.77 9.08 18.71
C GLN A 67 -0.12 10.08 19.48
N LEU A 68 -0.26 11.33 19.02
CA LEU A 68 -0.89 12.38 19.83
C LEU A 68 -2.35 12.08 20.16
N PHE A 69 -3.14 11.61 19.18
CA PHE A 69 -4.55 11.28 19.36
C PHE A 69 -4.78 10.32 20.55
N GLY A 70 -4.04 9.21 20.61
CA GLY A 70 -4.22 8.19 21.65
C GLY A 70 -3.80 8.67 23.05
N ILE A 71 -2.72 9.45 23.16
CA ILE A 71 -2.27 9.99 24.45
C ILE A 71 -3.27 11.04 24.96
N VAL A 72 -3.77 11.91 24.07
CA VAL A 72 -4.67 13.00 24.45
C VAL A 72 -6.09 12.48 24.75
N GLU A 73 -6.60 11.47 24.04
CA GLU A 73 -7.86 10.78 24.40
C GLU A 73 -7.78 10.13 25.79
N GLU A 74 -6.70 9.40 26.10
CA GLU A 74 -6.55 8.80 27.42
C GLU A 74 -6.47 9.87 28.53
N LEU A 75 -5.81 10.99 28.22
CA LEU A 75 -5.63 12.08 29.17
C LEU A 75 -6.95 12.79 29.51
N VAL A 76 -7.81 13.09 28.53
CA VAL A 76 -9.12 13.73 28.79
C VAL A 76 -10.14 12.81 29.46
N ASN A 77 -9.87 11.50 29.51
CA ASN A 77 -10.66 10.52 30.26
C ASN A 77 -10.38 10.56 31.78
N THR A 78 -9.21 11.06 32.21
CA THR A 78 -8.86 11.18 33.64
C THR A 78 -9.79 12.14 34.38
N THR A 79 -9.93 11.92 35.69
CA THR A 79 -10.81 12.70 36.57
C THR A 79 -10.43 14.19 36.61
N TYR A 80 -9.15 14.54 36.40
CA TYR A 80 -8.74 15.94 36.29
C TYR A 80 -9.28 16.60 35.02
N PHE A 81 -9.17 15.95 33.87
CA PHE A 81 -9.49 16.57 32.58
C PHE A 81 -10.94 16.38 32.11
N ARG A 82 -11.69 15.38 32.58
CA ARG A 82 -13.12 15.24 32.23
C ARG A 82 -14.06 16.17 32.99
N LEU A 83 -13.62 16.77 34.10
CA LEU A 83 -14.44 17.60 34.99
C LEU A 83 -14.13 19.09 34.78
N PHE A 84 -15.04 19.81 34.13
CA PHE A 84 -14.88 21.21 33.70
C PHE A 84 -15.84 22.14 34.47
N GLN A 85 -15.40 23.35 34.82
CA GLN A 85 -16.19 24.35 35.56
C GLN A 85 -16.64 25.46 34.61
N ILE A 86 -17.92 25.80 34.58
CA ILE A 86 -18.47 26.71 33.55
C ILE A 86 -19.84 27.31 33.90
N ASN A 87 -19.95 28.64 33.81
CA ASN A 87 -21.24 29.30 33.86
C ASN A 87 -21.97 29.22 32.49
N LEU A 88 -22.97 28.34 32.41
CA LEU A 88 -23.89 28.20 31.27
C LEU A 88 -25.12 29.11 31.37
N ASP A 89 -25.40 29.62 32.57
CA ASP A 89 -26.68 30.22 32.96
C ASP A 89 -26.66 31.77 32.86
N LYS A 90 -25.52 32.35 32.42
CA LYS A 90 -25.40 33.73 31.92
C LYS A 90 -26.43 34.03 30.83
N LYS A 91 -26.95 35.27 30.86
CA LYS A 91 -27.95 35.79 29.91
C LYS A 91 -27.27 36.42 28.70
N CYS A 92 -27.81 36.17 27.51
CA CYS A 92 -27.46 36.88 26.28
C CYS A 92 -27.54 38.40 26.44
N LYS A 93 -26.57 39.13 25.88
CA LYS A 93 -26.57 40.60 25.80
C LYS A 93 -27.12 41.14 24.47
N PHE A 94 -26.88 40.42 23.37
CA PHE A 94 -27.20 40.88 22.01
C PHE A 94 -28.69 40.71 21.63
N TRP A 95 -29.33 39.64 22.09
CA TRP A 95 -30.68 39.26 21.71
C TRP A 95 -31.59 39.20 22.95
N SER A 96 -32.71 39.92 22.90
CA SER A 96 -33.70 39.89 23.99
C SER A 96 -34.58 38.63 23.90
N LYS A 97 -35.21 38.26 25.03
CA LYS A 97 -35.95 36.99 25.21
C LYS A 97 -37.22 36.80 24.35
N SER A 98 -37.48 37.63 23.34
CA SER A 98 -38.73 37.66 22.57
C SER A 98 -38.72 36.89 21.24
N VAL A 99 -37.58 36.36 20.78
CA VAL A 99 -37.55 35.38 19.68
C VAL A 99 -37.98 34.01 20.23
N SER A 100 -39.29 33.83 20.41
CA SER A 100 -39.85 32.58 20.93
C SER A 100 -39.57 31.41 20.00
N GLU A 101 -39.19 30.27 20.56
CA GLU A 101 -38.75 29.04 19.85
C GLU A 101 -39.73 28.57 18.75
N LYS A 102 -41.01 28.93 18.86
CA LYS A 102 -42.07 28.64 17.87
C LYS A 102 -41.90 29.32 16.49
N LYS A 103 -40.99 30.28 16.29
CA LYS A 103 -40.75 30.90 14.97
C LYS A 103 -39.49 30.43 14.25
N CYS A 104 -38.65 29.60 14.86
CA CYS A 104 -37.38 29.15 14.27
C CYS A 104 -37.45 27.79 13.56
N ASP A 105 -38.64 27.16 13.47
CA ASP A 105 -38.86 25.83 12.90
C ASP A 105 -39.91 25.83 11.78
N SER A 106 -39.84 26.82 10.87
CA SER A 106 -40.64 26.83 9.63
C SER A 106 -39.96 27.61 8.50
N SER A 107 -40.26 27.25 7.25
CA SER A 107 -39.48 27.60 6.05
C SER A 107 -39.73 29.02 5.52
N LYS A 108 -39.46 30.07 6.32
CA LYS A 108 -39.55 31.48 5.89
C LYS A 108 -38.41 32.36 6.43
N GLU A 109 -37.23 32.14 5.84
CA GLU A 109 -35.96 32.84 6.12
C GLU A 109 -36.04 34.38 5.92
N GLU A 110 -36.90 34.84 5.00
CA GLU A 110 -37.11 36.26 4.67
C GLU A 110 -37.62 37.11 5.85
N GLU A 111 -38.41 36.53 6.76
CA GLU A 111 -39.00 37.26 7.88
C GLU A 111 -37.93 37.60 8.94
N TYR A 112 -37.01 36.67 9.20
CA TYR A 112 -35.88 36.85 10.12
C TYR A 112 -34.85 37.84 9.55
N LEU A 113 -34.53 37.74 8.25
CA LEU A 113 -33.70 38.70 7.52
C LEU A 113 -34.29 40.13 7.49
N THR A 114 -35.59 40.28 7.75
CA THR A 114 -36.26 41.59 7.84
C THR A 114 -36.17 42.16 9.26
N ALA A 115 -36.32 41.32 10.30
CA ALA A 115 -36.08 41.72 11.69
C ALA A 115 -34.61 42.17 11.92
N LEU A 116 -33.64 41.40 11.42
CA LEU A 116 -32.20 41.74 11.48
C LEU A 116 -31.82 43.01 10.70
N LYS A 117 -32.66 43.51 9.79
CA LYS A 117 -32.46 44.82 9.14
C LYS A 117 -32.97 45.98 10.00
N ALA A 118 -33.94 45.74 10.89
CA ALA A 118 -34.56 46.77 11.73
C ALA A 118 -33.76 47.09 13.00
N THR A 119 -32.85 46.21 13.43
CA THR A 119 -32.00 46.38 14.63
C THR A 119 -30.51 46.46 14.31
N LYS A 120 -30.12 46.93 13.12
CA LYS A 120 -28.70 47.13 12.80
C LYS A 120 -28.13 48.34 13.55
N PRO A 121 -26.95 48.23 14.18
CA PRO A 121 -26.10 49.39 14.44
C PRO A 121 -25.83 50.16 13.15
N GLU A 122 -25.60 51.47 13.23
CA GLU A 122 -25.28 52.25 12.04
C GLU A 122 -23.99 51.75 11.37
N LYS A 123 -23.95 51.80 10.02
CA LYS A 123 -22.84 51.26 9.21
C LYS A 123 -21.46 51.89 9.48
N SER A 124 -21.43 52.95 10.28
CA SER A 124 -20.27 53.72 10.73
C SER A 124 -19.44 53.03 11.83
N GLN A 125 -19.99 52.10 12.62
CA GLN A 125 -19.35 51.65 13.87
C GLN A 125 -18.40 50.42 13.75
N CYS A 126 -18.58 49.54 12.75
CA CYS A 126 -17.75 48.33 12.65
C CYS A 126 -16.41 48.65 11.94
N SER A 127 -15.31 48.74 12.66
CA SER A 127 -13.97 48.96 12.09
C SER A 127 -12.94 48.05 12.78
N LEU A 128 -12.91 46.77 12.37
CA LEU A 128 -11.72 45.95 12.59
C LEU A 128 -10.72 46.32 11.50
N ASP A 129 -9.78 47.18 11.88
CA ASP A 129 -8.64 47.62 11.09
C ASP A 129 -7.45 47.62 12.05
N LEU A 130 -6.59 46.60 11.93
CA LEU A 130 -5.36 46.47 12.72
C LEU A 130 -4.14 47.01 11.96
N SER A 131 -4.35 47.82 10.91
CA SER A 131 -3.31 48.20 9.94
C SER A 131 -2.90 49.67 9.94
N ASP A 132 -3.76 50.61 10.38
CA ASP A 132 -3.53 52.03 10.14
C ASP A 132 -3.77 52.98 11.33
N SER A 133 -3.10 54.14 11.29
CA SER A 133 -3.27 55.29 12.19
C SER A 133 -3.42 56.54 11.31
N PRO A 134 -4.33 57.48 11.61
CA PRO A 134 -5.21 58.02 10.58
C PRO A 134 -4.52 58.92 9.54
N THR A 135 -4.76 58.68 8.24
CA THR A 135 -5.72 59.52 7.46
C THR A 135 -5.96 59.10 5.99
N VAL A 136 -7.25 58.95 5.64
CA VAL A 136 -7.91 59.40 4.39
C VAL A 136 -7.36 58.97 3.01
N GLY A 137 -7.99 57.92 2.44
CA GLY A 137 -8.73 58.05 1.17
C GLY A 137 -8.21 57.30 -0.08
N GLY A 138 -9.03 56.41 -0.68
CA GLY A 138 -8.60 55.64 -1.87
C GLY A 138 -9.63 54.98 -2.82
N LYS A 139 -10.94 54.90 -2.50
CA LYS A 139 -12.04 54.39 -3.36
C LYS A 139 -11.90 53.00 -4.05
N LYS A 140 -12.66 52.04 -3.49
CA LYS A 140 -13.44 50.95 -4.16
C LYS A 140 -12.69 49.76 -4.82
N LYS A 141 -12.97 48.57 -4.29
CA LYS A 141 -14.04 47.66 -4.78
C LYS A 141 -14.55 46.76 -3.63
N ALA A 142 -15.72 46.15 -3.80
CA ALA A 142 -16.26 45.11 -2.91
C ALA A 142 -15.98 43.72 -3.51
N GLY A 143 -15.99 42.61 -2.77
CA GLY A 143 -16.24 42.41 -1.33
C GLY A 143 -16.87 41.01 -1.12
N PHE A 144 -16.30 40.19 -0.23
CA PHE A 144 -16.70 38.78 -0.09
C PHE A 144 -17.86 38.61 0.91
N SER A 145 -19.08 38.51 0.40
CA SER A 145 -20.23 38.04 1.17
C SER A 145 -20.39 36.52 1.07
N SER A 146 -20.77 35.86 2.17
CA SER A 146 -21.22 34.47 2.19
C SER A 146 -22.26 34.18 1.09
N PRO A 147 -22.23 32.99 0.46
CA PRO A 147 -23.21 32.62 -0.56
C PRO A 147 -24.62 32.46 0.07
N PRO A 148 -25.66 33.08 -0.51
CA PRO A 148 -27.04 32.88 -0.04
C PRO A 148 -27.59 31.49 -0.44
N PRO A 149 -28.61 30.97 0.25
CA PRO A 149 -29.25 29.71 -0.11
C PRO A 149 -29.95 29.80 -1.48
N GLY A 150 -29.56 28.91 -2.40
CA GLY A 150 -30.08 28.84 -3.78
C GLY A 150 -31.26 27.88 -3.91
N LEU A 151 -32.32 28.33 -4.60
CA LEU A 151 -33.58 27.60 -4.74
C LEU A 151 -33.48 26.34 -5.62
N PHE A 152 -34.21 25.29 -5.23
CA PHE A 152 -34.95 24.46 -6.18
C PHE A 152 -36.41 24.31 -5.69
N GLY A 153 -37.35 24.25 -6.63
CA GLY A 153 -38.80 24.33 -6.35
C GLY A 153 -39.40 23.07 -5.72
N GLY A 154 -40.50 23.23 -4.97
CA GLY A 154 -41.15 22.14 -4.24
C GLY A 154 -42.51 21.69 -4.80
N PHE A 155 -43.11 20.71 -4.12
CA PHE A 155 -44.51 20.29 -4.26
C PHE A 155 -45.19 20.28 -2.87
N PRO A 156 -46.52 20.46 -2.78
CA PRO A 156 -47.21 20.66 -1.50
C PRO A 156 -47.52 19.36 -0.77
N GLY A 157 -47.24 19.32 0.53
CA GLY A 157 -47.62 18.21 1.42
C GLY A 157 -47.35 18.55 2.89
N GLY A 158 -48.38 19.00 3.61
CA GLY A 158 -48.24 19.40 5.01
C GLY A 158 -48.13 18.21 5.97
N PHE A 159 -47.10 18.20 6.80
CA PHE A 159 -46.94 17.28 7.94
C PHE A 159 -46.60 18.09 9.21
N PRO A 160 -46.93 17.59 10.42
CA PRO A 160 -46.93 18.38 11.64
C PRO A 160 -45.54 18.68 12.20
N VAL A 161 -45.42 19.85 12.86
CA VAL A 161 -44.20 20.36 13.49
C VAL A 161 -43.71 19.41 14.61
N PRO A 162 -42.42 19.02 14.65
CA PRO A 162 -41.86 18.21 15.74
C PRO A 162 -41.77 18.97 17.08
N PRO A 163 -41.80 18.28 18.23
CA PRO A 163 -41.54 18.91 19.53
C PRO A 163 -40.04 19.19 19.73
N THR A 164 -39.73 20.25 20.49
CA THR A 164 -38.38 20.73 20.82
C THR A 164 -37.45 19.58 21.28
N PRO A 165 -36.21 19.45 20.78
CA PRO A 165 -35.40 18.27 21.07
C PRO A 165 -34.97 18.17 22.53
N THR A 166 -35.40 17.08 23.19
CA THR A 166 -35.14 16.77 24.60
C THR A 166 -33.66 16.48 24.93
N THR A 167 -32.76 16.56 23.95
CA THR A 167 -31.33 16.23 24.07
C THR A 167 -30.43 17.41 24.45
N ASN A 168 -30.95 18.65 24.40
CA ASN A 168 -30.21 19.91 24.60
C ASN A 168 -29.70 20.18 26.03
N ILE A 169 -30.30 19.55 27.05
CA ILE A 169 -30.00 19.79 28.47
C ILE A 169 -28.65 19.17 28.84
N VAL A 170 -27.79 19.91 29.55
CA VAL A 170 -26.52 19.38 30.09
C VAL A 170 -26.79 18.51 31.32
N ASP A 171 -26.22 17.32 31.34
CA ASP A 171 -26.18 16.46 32.52
C ASP A 171 -25.18 17.06 33.53
N ARG A 172 -25.66 17.42 34.72
CA ARG A 172 -24.83 17.98 35.80
C ARG A 172 -24.54 16.95 36.90
N THR A 173 -24.71 15.65 36.63
CA THR A 173 -24.33 14.59 37.57
C THR A 173 -22.82 14.37 37.61
N ILE A 174 -22.31 14.25 38.83
CA ILE A 174 -20.93 13.85 39.17
C ILE A 174 -21.03 12.92 40.38
N SER A 175 -20.11 11.96 40.49
CA SER A 175 -20.17 10.98 41.59
C SER A 175 -19.77 11.60 42.93
N VAL A 176 -20.18 10.98 44.04
CA VAL A 176 -19.85 11.45 45.40
C VAL A 176 -18.33 11.55 45.59
N LYS A 177 -17.57 10.57 45.08
CA LYS A 177 -16.09 10.60 45.08
C LYS A 177 -15.51 11.78 44.30
N GLU A 178 -16.07 12.11 43.13
CA GLU A 178 -15.63 13.25 42.33
C GLU A 178 -15.93 14.58 43.03
N GLN A 179 -17.08 14.69 43.72
CA GLN A 179 -17.41 15.86 44.53
C GLN A 179 -16.46 16.01 45.74
N GLU A 180 -16.16 14.92 46.44
CA GLU A 180 -15.22 14.90 47.58
C GLU A 180 -13.77 15.19 47.17
N ALA A 181 -13.38 14.78 45.97
CA ALA A 181 -12.11 15.11 45.34
C ALA A 181 -12.00 16.61 45.02
N LEU A 182 -12.99 17.16 44.30
CA LEU A 182 -13.01 18.56 43.87
C LEU A 182 -13.07 19.55 45.03
N ASN A 183 -13.78 19.21 46.12
CA ASN A 183 -13.95 20.08 47.30
C ASN A 183 -12.65 20.36 48.10
N LYS A 184 -11.50 19.79 47.72
CA LYS A 184 -10.21 19.96 48.41
C LYS A 184 -9.29 21.04 47.82
N ASN A 185 -9.58 21.57 46.63
CA ASN A 185 -8.65 22.47 45.92
C ASN A 185 -8.83 23.95 46.32
N VAL A 186 -7.70 24.66 46.45
CA VAL A 186 -7.59 26.03 46.99
C VAL A 186 -7.85 27.09 45.89
N PRO A 187 -8.57 28.19 46.17
CA PRO A 187 -8.78 29.28 45.21
C PRO A 187 -7.51 30.11 44.98
N CYS A 188 -6.96 30.09 43.77
CA CYS A 188 -5.82 30.90 43.36
C CYS A 188 -6.20 32.36 43.03
N ASN A 189 -6.45 33.17 44.05
CA ASN A 189 -6.55 34.63 43.90
C ASN A 189 -5.17 35.29 43.99
N ASP A 190 -4.49 35.41 42.86
CA ASP A 190 -3.35 36.33 42.69
C ASP A 190 -3.78 37.56 41.87
N THR A 191 -3.76 38.72 42.53
CA THR A 191 -4.14 40.01 41.98
C THR A 191 -2.93 40.86 41.54
N THR A 192 -1.72 40.32 41.60
CA THR A 192 -0.46 41.07 41.40
C THR A 192 0.19 40.86 40.03
N LEU A 193 -0.26 39.86 39.28
CA LEU A 193 0.24 39.55 37.94
C LEU A 193 -0.21 40.61 36.89
N PRO A 194 0.59 40.89 35.83
CA PRO A 194 0.29 41.93 34.85
C PRO A 194 -1.08 41.78 34.16
N GLU A 195 -1.98 42.73 34.46
CA GLU A 195 -3.42 42.69 34.19
C GLU A 195 -3.79 42.40 32.73
N PHE A 196 -2.98 42.88 31.79
CA PHE A 196 -3.27 42.92 30.36
C PHE A 196 -3.62 41.55 29.74
N TRP A 197 -2.71 40.56 29.88
CA TRP A 197 -2.82 39.25 29.23
C TRP A 197 -3.70 38.25 29.98
N LEU A 198 -3.83 38.40 31.31
CA LEU A 198 -4.62 37.49 32.16
C LEU A 198 -6.12 37.52 31.79
N ASP A 199 -6.59 38.70 31.41
CA ASP A 199 -7.98 39.02 31.14
C ASP A 199 -8.46 38.62 29.73
N ILE A 200 -7.64 37.94 28.92
CA ILE A 200 -8.16 37.21 27.74
C ILE A 200 -9.19 36.15 28.18
N CYS A 201 -8.96 35.48 29.32
CA CYS A 201 -9.79 34.37 29.78
C CYS A 201 -10.76 34.75 30.93
N ARG A 202 -10.45 35.78 31.75
CA ARG A 202 -11.21 36.12 32.98
C ARG A 202 -12.71 36.36 32.75
N ASN A 203 -13.10 36.91 31.60
CA ASN A 203 -14.52 37.18 31.30
C ASN A 203 -15.34 35.94 30.87
N ILE A 204 -14.69 34.80 30.60
CA ILE A 204 -15.33 33.48 30.43
C ILE A 204 -15.65 32.89 31.82
N ASP A 205 -16.45 33.65 32.58
CA ASP A 205 -16.91 33.41 33.95
C ASP A 205 -16.99 31.93 34.38
N THR A 206 -16.08 31.58 35.28
CA THR A 206 -15.92 30.27 35.90
C THR A 206 -16.57 30.17 37.28
N ASP A 207 -17.15 31.24 37.82
CA ASP A 207 -17.60 31.34 39.23
C ASP A 207 -18.92 30.59 39.49
N SER A 208 -19.31 29.72 38.56
CA SER A 208 -20.32 28.70 38.72
C SER A 208 -19.98 27.70 39.83
N THR A 209 -20.96 27.38 40.68
CA THR A 209 -20.85 26.49 41.85
C THR A 209 -20.89 24.99 41.52
N GLY A 210 -20.64 24.59 40.26
CA GLY A 210 -20.77 23.20 39.83
C GLY A 210 -19.85 22.82 38.67
N PHE A 211 -19.37 21.58 38.70
CA PHE A 211 -18.59 20.97 37.64
C PHE A 211 -19.50 20.15 36.71
N VAL A 212 -19.12 20.05 35.45
CA VAL A 212 -19.77 19.23 34.43
C VAL A 212 -18.81 18.13 34.00
N ASN A 213 -19.28 16.88 34.00
CA ASN A 213 -18.54 15.77 33.38
C ASN A 213 -18.76 15.80 31.86
N LEU A 214 -17.67 16.02 31.11
CA LEU A 214 -17.66 16.13 29.66
C LEU A 214 -17.97 14.79 28.96
N GLN A 215 -17.77 13.64 29.61
CA GLN A 215 -18.07 12.32 29.05
C GLN A 215 -19.56 11.94 29.13
N LEU A 216 -20.30 12.52 30.09
CA LEU A 216 -21.78 12.45 30.11
C LEU A 216 -22.39 13.43 29.10
N ASN A 217 -21.61 14.44 28.71
CA ASN A 217 -21.98 15.50 27.78
C ASN A 217 -21.07 15.54 26.54
N PRO A 218 -20.95 14.46 25.75
CA PRO A 218 -20.22 14.51 24.48
C PRO A 218 -20.95 15.40 23.47
N GLU A 219 -20.16 15.98 22.57
CA GLU A 219 -20.63 16.87 21.51
C GLU A 219 -21.35 16.07 20.41
N ARG A 220 -22.56 16.51 20.07
CA ARG A 220 -23.49 15.77 19.20
C ARG A 220 -24.63 16.63 18.72
N TRP A 221 -25.34 16.18 17.70
CA TRP A 221 -26.50 16.88 17.13
C TRP A 221 -27.67 16.99 18.12
N THR A 222 -27.89 18.18 18.66
CA THR A 222 -29.02 18.45 19.58
C THR A 222 -30.27 18.97 18.86
N GLY A 223 -30.25 19.05 17.52
CA GLY A 223 -31.30 19.71 16.73
C GLY A 223 -31.24 21.24 16.72
N TYR A 224 -30.30 21.87 17.43
CA TYR A 224 -30.13 23.32 17.43
C TYR A 224 -29.42 23.81 16.15
N ASN A 225 -30.07 24.70 15.41
CA ASN A 225 -29.49 25.35 14.23
C ASN A 225 -28.67 26.60 14.64
N GLY A 226 -27.37 26.44 14.83
CA GLY A 226 -26.46 27.48 15.31
C GLY A 226 -25.97 28.49 14.26
N THR A 227 -26.42 28.47 13.01
CA THR A 227 -25.87 29.35 11.94
C THR A 227 -25.91 30.82 12.32
N HIS A 228 -27.04 31.30 12.88
CA HIS A 228 -27.20 32.68 13.36
C HIS A 228 -26.18 33.12 14.43
N VAL A 229 -25.58 32.18 15.17
CA VAL A 229 -24.51 32.45 16.15
C VAL A 229 -23.18 32.67 15.44
N TRP A 230 -22.87 31.82 14.45
CA TRP A 230 -21.68 31.97 13.63
C TRP A 230 -21.74 33.23 12.76
N ASP A 231 -22.90 33.52 12.16
CA ASP A 231 -23.13 34.77 11.43
C ASP A 231 -22.85 35.98 12.32
N ALA A 232 -23.32 35.99 13.57
CA ALA A 232 -23.00 37.04 14.54
C ALA A 232 -21.52 37.09 14.93
N ILE A 233 -20.85 35.94 15.08
CA ILE A 233 -19.39 35.89 15.36
C ILE A 233 -18.59 36.53 14.23
N TYR A 234 -18.92 36.27 12.96
CA TYR A 234 -18.24 36.89 11.82
C TYR A 234 -18.63 38.37 11.64
N TYR A 235 -19.92 38.71 11.82
CA TYR A 235 -20.45 40.06 11.56
C TYR A 235 -20.09 41.08 12.66
N GLU A 236 -20.33 40.76 13.94
CA GLU A 236 -20.10 41.70 15.08
C GLU A 236 -18.60 41.97 15.33
N ASN A 237 -17.71 41.17 14.74
CA ASN A 237 -16.26 41.36 14.74
C ASN A 237 -15.72 41.82 13.37
N CYS A 238 -16.61 42.26 12.47
CA CYS A 238 -16.32 42.84 11.16
C CYS A 238 -15.52 41.96 10.18
N PHE A 239 -15.42 40.63 10.36
CA PHE A 239 -14.61 39.76 9.49
C PHE A 239 -15.03 39.84 8.00
N ASP A 240 -16.32 40.07 7.73
CA ASP A 240 -16.88 40.33 6.38
C ASP A 240 -16.23 41.53 5.64
N LYS A 241 -15.50 42.40 6.35
CA LYS A 241 -14.85 43.59 5.78
C LYS A 241 -13.39 43.39 5.40
N LEU A 242 -12.74 42.32 5.86
CA LEU A 242 -11.28 42.15 5.84
C LEU A 242 -10.70 41.77 4.45
N GLY A 243 -11.48 41.87 3.37
CA GLY A 243 -10.99 41.64 2.01
C GLY A 243 -10.85 40.17 1.63
N LYS A 244 -9.83 39.83 0.83
CA LYS A 244 -9.32 38.47 0.72
C LYS A 244 -8.30 38.20 1.81
N LEU A 245 -7.99 36.93 2.05
CA LEU A 245 -6.94 36.54 3.00
C LEU A 245 -5.59 37.24 2.73
N ASP A 246 -5.21 37.41 1.45
CA ASP A 246 -3.98 38.10 1.04
C ASP A 246 -3.94 39.60 1.42
N ASP A 247 -5.12 40.22 1.57
CA ASP A 247 -5.27 41.64 1.88
C ASP A 247 -5.22 41.93 3.41
N MET A 248 -5.30 40.89 4.25
CA MET A 248 -5.40 40.96 5.72
C MET A 248 -4.03 41.09 6.41
N CYS A 249 -3.97 41.77 7.55
CA CYS A 249 -2.75 41.75 8.38
C CYS A 249 -2.53 40.36 9.03
N TYR A 250 -1.32 40.10 9.55
CA TYR A 250 -0.97 38.77 10.07
C TYR A 250 -1.87 38.38 11.27
N GLU A 251 -2.12 39.33 12.16
CA GLU A 251 -2.94 39.19 13.36
C GLU A 251 -4.40 38.89 13.00
N GLU A 252 -4.95 39.58 11.99
CA GLU A 252 -6.29 39.34 11.44
C GLU A 252 -6.40 37.95 10.80
N ARG A 253 -5.39 37.51 10.04
CA ARG A 253 -5.36 36.15 9.47
C ARG A 253 -5.33 35.08 10.55
N VAL A 254 -4.42 35.19 11.52
CA VAL A 254 -4.30 34.25 12.64
C VAL A 254 -5.65 34.14 13.38
N LEU A 255 -6.29 35.27 13.68
CA LEU A 255 -7.58 35.33 14.35
C LEU A 255 -8.71 34.67 13.53
N TYR A 256 -8.79 34.99 12.23
CA TYR A 256 -9.76 34.40 11.32
C TYR A 256 -9.58 32.89 11.18
N ARG A 257 -8.34 32.41 10.97
CA ARG A 257 -8.04 30.97 10.84
C ARG A 257 -8.41 30.20 12.10
N LEU A 258 -8.13 30.75 13.29
CA LEU A 258 -8.50 30.13 14.58
C LEU A 258 -10.01 29.94 14.73
N LEU A 259 -10.80 30.98 14.45
CA LEU A 259 -12.26 30.92 14.54
C LEU A 259 -12.88 30.03 13.45
N SER A 260 -12.29 30.04 12.25
CA SER A 260 -12.67 29.15 11.14
C SER A 260 -12.39 27.68 11.47
N GLY A 261 -11.26 27.37 12.11
CA GLY A 261 -10.93 26.02 12.58
C GLY A 261 -11.85 25.53 13.70
N MET A 262 -12.21 26.39 14.65
CA MET A 262 -13.21 26.09 15.68
C MET A 262 -14.59 25.81 15.06
N HIS A 263 -15.02 26.60 14.07
CA HIS A 263 -16.27 26.37 13.35
C HIS A 263 -16.25 25.04 12.55
N ALA A 264 -15.09 24.62 12.04
CA ALA A 264 -14.90 23.31 11.44
C ALA A 264 -15.00 22.18 12.48
N SER A 265 -14.26 22.27 13.59
CA SER A 265 -14.25 21.31 14.71
C SER A 265 -15.67 20.96 15.17
N VAL A 266 -16.48 21.98 15.52
CA VAL A 266 -17.86 21.80 16.00
C VAL A 266 -18.75 21.09 14.96
N ASN A 267 -18.64 21.46 13.67
CA ASN A 267 -19.43 20.83 12.62
C ASN A 267 -19.02 19.38 12.31
N ILE A 268 -17.76 19.02 12.54
CA ILE A 268 -17.26 17.66 12.37
C ILE A 268 -17.83 16.74 13.46
N HIS A 269 -17.71 17.10 14.74
CA HIS A 269 -18.28 16.31 15.85
C HIS A 269 -19.82 16.19 15.77
N ILE A 270 -20.52 17.25 15.35
CA ILE A 270 -21.98 17.19 15.09
C ILE A 270 -22.33 16.26 13.92
N SER A 271 -21.41 16.06 12.97
CA SER A 271 -21.60 15.14 11.84
C SER A 271 -21.16 13.70 12.16
N GLU A 272 -20.28 13.50 13.15
CA GLU A 272 -19.96 12.19 13.73
C GLU A 272 -21.09 11.67 14.61
N ASN A 273 -21.58 12.49 15.54
CA ASN A 273 -22.61 12.11 16.50
C ASN A 273 -23.96 12.74 16.09
N TYR A 274 -24.50 12.33 14.95
CA TYR A 274 -25.78 12.82 14.45
C TYR A 274 -26.96 11.98 14.96
N TYR A 275 -28.18 12.52 14.84
CA TYR A 275 -29.42 11.83 15.20
C TYR A 275 -30.44 11.87 14.06
N PRO A 276 -30.68 10.76 13.33
CA PRO A 276 -31.54 10.77 12.16
C PRO A 276 -33.04 10.86 12.52
N PRO A 277 -33.83 11.74 11.87
CA PRO A 277 -35.29 11.85 12.08
C PRO A 277 -36.07 10.73 11.35
N SER A 278 -35.89 9.48 11.78
CA SER A 278 -36.53 8.29 11.19
C SER A 278 -37.97 8.10 11.67
N LYS A 279 -38.95 8.23 10.75
CA LYS A 279 -40.40 7.93 10.87
C LYS A 279 -40.91 7.49 12.26
N GLY A 280 -40.96 8.42 13.22
CA GLY A 280 -41.58 8.21 14.53
C GLY A 280 -40.83 7.30 15.52
N LYS A 281 -39.62 6.82 15.21
CA LYS A 281 -38.79 6.00 16.10
C LYS A 281 -37.42 6.63 16.32
N ARG A 282 -37.07 6.80 17.60
CA ARG A 282 -35.77 7.30 18.08
C ARG A 282 -34.89 6.11 18.45
N GLU A 283 -34.09 5.63 17.50
CA GLU A 283 -33.18 4.49 17.68
C GLU A 283 -31.74 4.91 17.30
N ASN A 284 -30.88 5.02 18.33
CA ASN A 284 -29.42 5.25 18.28
C ASN A 284 -28.86 6.55 17.66
N TRP A 285 -27.59 6.85 18.02
CA TRP A 285 -26.78 7.94 17.45
C TRP A 285 -25.90 7.36 16.33
N GLU A 286 -25.77 8.07 15.21
CA GLU A 286 -25.06 7.57 14.03
C GLU A 286 -24.34 8.71 13.28
N PRO A 287 -23.22 8.44 12.57
CA PRO A 287 -22.61 9.41 11.67
C PRO A 287 -23.54 9.85 10.54
N ASN A 288 -23.49 11.15 10.21
CA ASN A 288 -24.14 11.77 9.06
C ASN A 288 -23.08 12.35 8.10
N PRO A 289 -22.53 11.52 7.20
CA PRO A 289 -21.57 11.96 6.19
C PRO A 289 -22.16 12.99 5.22
N GLU A 290 -23.47 12.96 4.95
CA GLU A 290 -24.12 13.94 4.08
C GLU A 290 -24.02 15.36 4.67
N ARG A 291 -24.22 15.52 5.98
CA ARG A 291 -24.03 16.80 6.67
C ARG A 291 -22.60 17.28 6.55
N PHE A 292 -21.62 16.42 6.84
CA PHE A 292 -20.19 16.75 6.73
C PHE A 292 -19.88 17.29 5.33
N MET A 293 -20.28 16.56 4.29
CA MET A 293 -20.03 16.94 2.89
C MET A 293 -20.65 18.28 2.52
N GLN A 294 -21.88 18.57 2.97
CA GLN A 294 -22.54 19.87 2.73
C GLN A 294 -21.78 21.07 3.30
N HIS A 295 -21.03 20.90 4.40
CA HIS A 295 -20.34 22.01 5.08
C HIS A 295 -18.91 22.26 4.56
N PHE A 296 -18.29 21.26 3.91
CA PHE A 296 -16.85 21.28 3.60
C PHE A 296 -16.47 20.98 2.15
N ALA A 297 -17.29 20.29 1.35
CA ALA A 297 -16.89 19.87 -0.01
C ALA A 297 -16.58 21.03 -0.97
N ALA A 298 -17.27 22.17 -0.81
CA ALA A 298 -17.01 23.40 -1.56
C ALA A 298 -16.06 24.37 -0.82
N TYR A 299 -15.56 24.01 0.38
CA TYR A 299 -14.85 24.89 1.30
C TYR A 299 -13.65 24.19 2.00
N PRO A 300 -12.73 23.52 1.28
CA PRO A 300 -11.63 22.76 1.89
C PRO A 300 -10.70 23.60 2.78
N GLU A 301 -10.59 24.90 2.51
CA GLU A 301 -9.84 25.87 3.33
C GLU A 301 -10.30 25.92 4.80
N ARG A 302 -11.58 25.59 5.08
CA ARG A 302 -12.08 25.44 6.46
C ARG A 302 -11.39 24.29 7.21
N ILE A 303 -11.03 23.22 6.50
CA ILE A 303 -10.29 22.09 7.08
C ILE A 303 -8.78 22.41 7.16
N LYS A 304 -8.20 23.20 6.25
CA LYS A 304 -6.84 23.75 6.48
C LYS A 304 -6.80 24.62 7.74
N ASN A 305 -7.84 25.44 7.96
CA ASN A 305 -7.94 26.27 9.16
C ASN A 305 -8.11 25.46 10.46
N LEU A 306 -8.76 24.29 10.42
CA LEU A 306 -8.77 23.30 11.53
C LEU A 306 -7.33 22.87 11.88
N HIS A 307 -6.55 22.48 10.88
CA HIS A 307 -5.16 22.04 11.07
C HIS A 307 -4.23 23.17 11.53
N PHE A 308 -4.35 24.37 10.96
CA PHE A 308 -3.64 25.57 11.44
C PHE A 308 -3.94 25.84 12.93
N SER A 309 -5.21 25.75 13.33
CA SER A 309 -5.62 25.96 14.72
C SER A 309 -5.02 24.91 15.66
N PHE A 310 -4.98 23.65 15.23
CA PHE A 310 -4.32 22.58 15.98
C PHE A 310 -2.81 22.83 16.13
N VAL A 311 -2.13 23.35 15.10
CA VAL A 311 -0.72 23.77 15.19
C VAL A 311 -0.52 24.86 16.24
N VAL A 312 -1.39 25.86 16.33
CA VAL A 312 -1.32 26.91 17.38
C VAL A 312 -1.51 26.31 18.78
N LEU A 313 -2.44 25.36 18.95
CA LEU A 313 -2.66 24.64 20.21
C LEU A 313 -1.42 23.80 20.61
N LEU A 314 -0.80 23.09 19.66
CA LEU A 314 0.43 22.32 19.89
C LEU A 314 1.64 23.23 20.21
N ARG A 315 1.76 24.38 19.52
CA ARG A 315 2.79 25.39 19.80
C ARG A 315 2.68 25.94 21.23
N ALA A 316 1.46 26.13 21.74
CA ALA A 316 1.23 26.50 23.14
C ALA A 316 1.64 25.38 24.11
N LEU A 317 1.28 24.11 23.86
CA LEU A 317 1.75 22.98 24.67
C LEU A 317 3.29 22.88 24.69
N ARG A 318 3.97 23.15 23.57
CA ARG A 318 5.45 23.21 23.51
C ARG A 318 6.03 24.24 24.45
N ARG A 319 5.47 25.46 24.45
CA ARG A 319 5.94 26.58 25.29
C ARG A 319 5.58 26.41 26.77
N ALA A 320 4.47 25.76 27.09
CA ALA A 320 4.09 25.45 28.47
C ALA A 320 4.79 24.21 29.06
N SER A 321 5.41 23.36 28.23
CA SER A 321 6.00 22.07 28.61
C SER A 321 6.85 22.09 29.91
N PRO A 322 7.81 23.02 30.12
CA PRO A 322 8.64 23.04 31.33
C PRO A 322 7.85 23.21 32.64
N TYR A 323 6.70 23.89 32.56
CA TYR A 323 5.82 24.17 33.70
C TYR A 323 4.82 23.04 33.93
N LEU A 324 4.25 22.51 32.85
CA LEU A 324 3.31 21.40 32.89
C LEU A 324 3.97 20.11 33.39
N TYR A 325 5.26 19.91 33.14
CA TYR A 325 5.98 18.68 33.51
C TYR A 325 5.95 18.35 35.01
N ASN A 326 6.01 19.37 35.86
CA ASN A 326 5.97 19.25 37.33
C ASN A 326 4.68 19.80 37.94
N PHE A 327 3.68 20.13 37.12
CA PHE A 327 2.40 20.62 37.60
C PHE A 327 1.64 19.48 38.34
N PRO A 328 1.01 19.75 39.49
CA PRO A 328 0.53 18.67 40.36
C PRO A 328 -0.63 17.85 39.77
N PHE A 329 -1.53 18.47 38.98
CA PHE A 329 -2.74 17.82 38.43
C PHE A 329 -3.62 17.08 39.48
N ASN A 330 -3.60 17.53 40.74
CA ASN A 330 -4.30 16.84 41.83
C ASN A 330 -5.83 16.96 41.73
N VAL A 331 -6.51 15.82 41.82
CA VAL A 331 -7.88 15.67 42.30
C VAL A 331 -7.93 15.09 43.73
N GLY A 332 -6.81 14.62 44.30
CA GLY A 332 -6.75 14.14 45.67
C GLY A 332 -7.11 12.66 45.85
N ASP A 333 -6.90 11.88 44.79
CA ASP A 333 -6.77 10.42 44.79
C ASP A 333 -5.36 10.10 44.27
N GLU A 334 -4.49 9.49 45.08
CA GLU A 334 -3.06 9.37 44.73
C GLU A 334 -2.79 8.57 43.45
N TRP A 335 -3.71 7.67 43.06
CA TRP A 335 -3.58 6.86 41.86
C TRP A 335 -3.99 7.63 40.62
N GLU A 336 -5.16 8.30 40.61
CA GLU A 336 -5.53 9.18 39.49
C GLU A 336 -4.60 10.41 39.40
N ASP A 337 -4.09 10.94 40.51
CA ASP A 337 -3.11 12.04 40.54
C ASP A 337 -1.74 11.60 39.99
N SER A 338 -1.31 10.36 40.27
CA SER A 338 -0.10 9.78 39.66
C SER A 338 -0.30 9.47 38.18
N ARG A 339 -1.45 8.90 37.81
CA ARG A 339 -1.81 8.53 36.44
C ARG A 339 -1.92 9.76 35.55
N THR A 340 -2.63 10.81 36.00
CA THR A 340 -2.77 12.07 35.25
C THR A 340 -1.41 12.73 35.04
N ARG A 341 -0.57 12.85 36.08
CA ARG A 341 0.80 13.36 35.93
C ARG A 341 1.62 12.54 34.94
N LYS A 342 1.61 11.21 35.05
CA LYS A 342 2.32 10.32 34.11
C LYS A 342 1.82 10.44 32.67
N LEU A 343 0.53 10.65 32.43
CA LEU A 343 -0.02 10.85 31.09
C LEU A 343 0.32 12.23 30.51
N VAL A 344 0.34 13.29 31.33
CA VAL A 344 0.86 14.60 30.90
C VAL A 344 2.36 14.51 30.62
N GLN A 345 3.15 13.93 31.53
CA GLN A 345 4.59 13.71 31.33
C GLN A 345 4.85 12.87 30.07
N ARG A 346 4.10 11.79 29.83
CA ARG A 346 4.16 11.00 28.58
C ARG A 346 3.84 11.81 27.33
N LEU A 347 2.96 12.81 27.38
CA LEU A 347 2.72 13.72 26.26
C LEU A 347 3.92 14.68 26.06
N LEU A 348 4.51 15.19 27.15
CA LEU A 348 5.58 16.19 27.13
C LEU A 348 6.97 15.61 26.80
N ASP A 349 7.26 14.42 27.33
CA ASP A 349 8.41 13.56 27.00
C ASP A 349 8.19 12.77 25.70
N SER A 350 7.00 12.85 25.09
CA SER A 350 6.75 12.13 23.84
C SER A 350 7.83 12.49 22.84
N HIS A 351 8.43 11.46 22.21
CA HIS A 351 9.57 11.67 21.32
C HIS A 351 9.23 12.72 20.24
N ILE A 352 7.96 12.75 19.80
CA ILE A 352 7.32 13.78 18.95
C ILE A 352 7.64 15.23 19.35
N MET A 353 7.66 15.61 20.64
CA MET A 353 7.96 16.99 21.03
C MET A 353 9.43 17.38 20.81
N THR A 354 10.28 16.44 20.39
CA THR A 354 11.66 16.69 19.92
C THR A 354 11.89 16.28 18.46
N SER A 355 11.31 15.15 18.00
CA SER A 355 11.47 14.64 16.64
C SER A 355 10.52 15.27 15.61
N CYS A 356 9.35 15.76 16.06
CA CYS A 356 8.37 16.51 15.28
C CYS A 356 8.34 18.00 15.67
N ALA A 357 9.47 18.55 16.16
CA ALA A 357 9.62 19.98 16.47
C ALA A 357 9.11 20.88 15.31
N LYS A 358 9.28 20.46 14.06
CA LYS A 358 8.72 21.13 12.86
C LYS A 358 7.23 21.46 12.94
N VAL A 359 6.41 20.69 13.67
CA VAL A 359 4.96 20.95 13.87
C VAL A 359 4.74 21.79 15.13
N PHE A 360 5.41 21.46 16.22
CA PHE A 360 5.32 22.17 17.51
C PHE A 360 6.00 23.55 17.53
N GLU A 361 6.71 23.90 16.46
CA GLU A 361 7.46 25.15 16.24
C GLU A 361 7.11 25.77 14.86
N ALA A 362 6.08 25.22 14.20
CA ALA A 362 5.60 25.67 12.88
C ALA A 362 5.02 27.09 12.93
N PHE A 363 4.10 27.34 13.86
CA PHE A 363 3.57 28.69 14.11
C PHE A 363 4.63 29.54 14.82
N ASP A 364 4.79 30.77 14.38
CA ASP A 364 5.74 31.73 14.94
C ASP A 364 4.98 32.89 15.60
N GLU A 365 4.66 32.71 16.88
CA GLU A 365 3.94 33.72 17.65
C GLU A 365 4.69 35.06 17.75
N THR A 366 6.01 35.06 17.50
CA THR A 366 6.82 36.27 17.56
C THR A 366 6.59 37.19 16.37
N LEU A 367 5.96 36.71 15.29
CA LEU A 367 5.54 37.55 14.15
C LEU A 367 4.36 38.48 14.51
N MET A 368 3.58 38.14 15.54
CA MET A 368 2.43 38.94 15.95
C MET A 368 2.84 40.24 16.65
N PHE A 369 2.12 41.30 16.34
CA PHE A 369 2.25 42.66 16.84
C PHE A 369 3.59 43.35 16.49
N ARG A 370 4.24 42.93 15.40
CA ARG A 370 5.50 43.53 14.90
C ARG A 370 5.33 44.82 14.09
N LEU A 371 4.15 45.09 13.54
CA LEU A 371 3.95 46.19 12.57
C LEU A 371 4.02 47.62 13.17
N GLY A 372 4.31 47.75 14.46
CA GLY A 372 4.77 48.99 15.07
C GLY A 372 5.80 48.73 16.16
N ASP A 373 7.02 49.25 16.00
CA ASP A 373 8.03 49.27 17.07
C ASP A 373 7.67 50.25 18.21
N GLU A 374 6.64 51.07 18.02
CA GLU A 374 6.08 51.96 19.04
C GLU A 374 5.25 51.17 20.08
N PRO A 375 5.64 51.18 21.38
CA PRO A 375 4.92 50.42 22.41
C PRO A 375 3.44 50.82 22.56
N SER A 376 3.11 52.08 22.25
CA SER A 376 1.74 52.61 22.28
C SER A 376 0.82 51.94 21.25
N VAL A 377 1.33 51.71 20.04
CA VAL A 377 0.61 51.04 18.95
C VAL A 377 0.43 49.56 19.27
N GLN A 378 1.49 48.87 19.75
CA GLN A 378 1.38 47.47 20.13
C GLN A 378 0.35 47.24 21.25
N ALA A 379 0.32 48.09 22.27
CA ALA A 379 -0.67 47.98 23.36
C ALA A 379 -2.10 48.10 22.83
N THR A 380 -2.33 48.99 21.86
CA THR A 380 -3.63 49.20 21.20
C THR A 380 -4.05 47.98 20.37
N LEU A 381 -3.18 47.49 19.48
CA LEU A 381 -3.42 46.31 18.65
C LEU A 381 -3.73 45.05 19.47
N LYS A 382 -2.94 44.80 20.51
CA LYS A 382 -3.14 43.68 21.43
C LYS A 382 -4.48 43.80 22.18
N SER A 383 -4.92 45.03 22.49
CA SER A 383 -6.20 45.30 23.15
C SER A 383 -7.40 45.05 22.22
N GLN A 384 -7.31 45.48 20.94
CA GLN A 384 -8.33 45.20 19.92
C GLN A 384 -8.47 43.68 19.67
N PHE A 385 -7.35 42.98 19.50
CA PHE A 385 -7.30 41.52 19.31
C PHE A 385 -7.94 40.76 20.49
N LYS A 386 -7.66 41.20 21.73
CA LYS A 386 -8.30 40.69 22.95
C LYS A 386 -9.80 40.99 23.01
N GLY A 387 -10.22 42.17 22.58
CA GLY A 387 -11.63 42.59 22.53
C GLY A 387 -12.50 41.65 21.70
N VAL A 388 -11.98 41.12 20.58
CA VAL A 388 -12.70 40.14 19.75
C VAL A 388 -12.99 38.83 20.53
N PHE A 389 -12.02 38.29 21.26
CA PHE A 389 -12.25 37.09 22.09
C PHE A 389 -13.30 37.32 23.18
N GLN A 390 -13.29 38.48 23.82
CA GLN A 390 -14.29 38.86 24.82
C GLN A 390 -15.68 39.00 24.18
N ASN A 391 -15.79 39.70 23.05
CA ASN A 391 -17.04 39.85 22.28
C ASN A 391 -17.64 38.49 21.87
N ILE A 392 -16.80 37.59 21.34
CA ILE A 392 -17.23 36.23 20.96
C ILE A 392 -17.70 35.43 22.18
N SER A 393 -17.08 35.56 23.35
CA SER A 393 -17.59 34.92 24.57
C SER A 393 -18.99 35.43 24.96
N GLU A 394 -19.31 36.69 24.71
CA GLU A 394 -20.63 37.25 25.00
C GLU A 394 -21.68 36.82 23.95
N VAL A 395 -21.27 36.56 22.70
CA VAL A 395 -22.12 35.92 21.68
C VAL A 395 -22.36 34.43 22.01
N MET A 396 -21.37 33.71 22.54
CA MET A 396 -21.56 32.33 23.03
C MET A 396 -22.60 32.24 24.16
N ASP A 397 -22.76 33.30 24.98
CA ASP A 397 -23.83 33.35 25.99
C ASP A 397 -25.24 33.45 25.41
N CYS A 398 -25.37 33.75 24.12
CA CYS A 398 -26.64 33.79 23.39
C CYS A 398 -27.07 32.43 22.80
N ILE A 399 -26.22 31.41 22.85
CA ILE A 399 -26.57 30.03 22.47
C ILE A 399 -27.65 29.50 23.44
N SER A 400 -28.81 29.06 22.92
CA SER A 400 -29.89 28.49 23.73
C SER A 400 -29.66 27.02 24.12
N CYS A 401 -29.00 26.25 23.25
CA CYS A 401 -28.60 24.87 23.50
C CYS A 401 -27.50 24.80 24.58
N GLN A 402 -27.78 24.30 25.79
CA GLN A 402 -26.77 24.25 26.87
C GLN A 402 -25.55 23.39 26.52
N LYS A 403 -25.72 22.23 25.85
CA LYS A 403 -24.57 21.41 25.38
C LYS A 403 -23.72 22.13 24.33
N CYS A 404 -24.34 22.87 23.42
CA CYS A 404 -23.65 23.63 22.38
C CYS A 404 -22.89 24.82 23.00
N LYS A 405 -23.48 25.49 24.01
CA LYS A 405 -22.80 26.53 24.80
C LYS A 405 -21.62 25.97 25.58
N LEU A 406 -21.76 24.79 26.19
CA LEU A 406 -20.71 24.07 26.91
C LEU A 406 -19.48 23.85 26.02
N HIS A 407 -19.65 23.24 24.85
CA HIS A 407 -18.52 22.96 23.95
C HIS A 407 -17.96 24.23 23.28
N GLY A 408 -18.81 25.15 22.85
CA GLY A 408 -18.36 26.43 22.28
C GLY A 408 -17.50 27.24 23.25
N LYS A 409 -17.92 27.35 24.52
CA LYS A 409 -17.09 28.01 25.56
C LYS A 409 -15.83 27.22 25.91
N LEU A 410 -15.87 25.89 25.91
CA LEU A 410 -14.70 25.02 26.17
C LEU A 410 -13.60 25.24 25.11
N GLU A 411 -13.96 25.22 23.83
CA GLU A 411 -13.00 25.45 22.72
C GLU A 411 -12.51 26.90 22.67
N LEU A 412 -13.40 27.88 22.90
CA LEU A 412 -13.00 29.29 22.95
C LEU A 412 -12.01 29.55 24.09
N LEU A 413 -12.24 28.97 25.28
CA LEU A 413 -11.33 29.09 26.42
C LEU A 413 -10.01 28.34 26.17
N GLY A 414 -10.02 27.20 25.46
CA GLY A 414 -8.80 26.48 25.10
C GLY A 414 -7.93 27.24 24.09
N ILE A 415 -8.53 27.81 23.04
CA ILE A 415 -7.84 28.69 22.09
C ILE A 415 -7.32 29.96 22.79
N GLY A 416 -8.15 30.58 23.64
CA GLY A 416 -7.75 31.73 24.47
C GLY A 416 -6.59 31.40 25.41
N THR A 417 -6.58 30.20 26.00
CA THR A 417 -5.48 29.70 26.85
C THR A 417 -4.21 29.46 26.05
N ALA A 418 -4.30 28.92 24.83
CA ALA A 418 -3.15 28.75 23.96
C ALA A 418 -2.51 30.11 23.60
N LEU A 419 -3.33 31.08 23.19
CA LEU A 419 -2.85 32.44 22.90
C LEU A 419 -2.27 33.13 24.15
N LYS A 420 -2.89 32.96 25.32
CA LYS A 420 -2.37 33.42 26.62
C LYS A 420 -0.96 32.86 26.88
N ILE A 421 -0.72 31.56 26.67
CA ILE A 421 0.61 30.95 26.80
C ILE A 421 1.63 31.51 25.80
N LEU A 422 1.22 31.73 24.55
CA LEU A 422 2.10 32.21 23.48
C LEU A 422 2.44 33.70 23.58
N LEU A 423 1.57 34.50 24.18
CA LEU A 423 1.73 35.96 24.24
C LEU A 423 2.20 36.45 25.62
N LEU A 424 2.10 35.63 26.68
CA LEU A 424 2.71 35.90 27.98
C LEU A 424 4.24 35.78 27.97
N PRO A 425 4.96 36.65 28.68
CA PRO A 425 6.35 36.40 29.08
C PRO A 425 6.49 35.04 29.79
N GLU A 426 7.52 34.30 29.43
CA GLU A 426 7.81 32.93 29.91
C GLU A 426 7.72 32.79 31.44
N GLN A 427 8.28 33.77 32.17
CA GLN A 427 8.27 33.88 33.63
C GLN A 427 6.86 33.88 34.28
N LEU A 428 5.80 34.16 33.52
CA LEU A 428 4.43 34.33 34.01
C LEU A 428 3.51 33.18 33.57
N ILE A 429 4.01 32.18 32.84
CA ILE A 429 3.19 31.07 32.33
C ILE A 429 2.73 30.17 33.49
N SER A 430 3.62 29.81 34.41
CA SER A 430 3.29 28.93 35.55
C SER A 430 2.33 29.54 36.57
N SER A 431 2.42 30.85 36.82
CA SER A 431 1.59 31.55 37.80
C SER A 431 0.23 32.00 37.27
N SER A 432 0.06 32.05 35.94
CA SER A 432 -1.19 32.55 35.33
C SER A 432 -2.18 31.46 34.91
N LEU A 433 -1.76 30.19 34.77
CA LEU A 433 -2.61 29.10 34.28
C LEU A 433 -3.47 28.50 35.40
N THR A 434 -4.79 28.61 35.26
CA THR A 434 -5.75 27.99 36.19
C THR A 434 -5.99 26.52 35.86
N ARG A 435 -6.56 25.75 36.80
CA ARG A 435 -7.10 24.40 36.50
C ARG A 435 -8.04 24.42 35.29
N ASN A 436 -8.91 25.42 35.18
CA ASN A 436 -9.92 25.47 34.14
C ASN A 436 -9.33 25.84 32.77
N ASP A 437 -8.28 26.67 32.75
CA ASP A 437 -7.47 26.95 31.56
C ASP A 437 -6.86 25.66 31.01
N LEU A 438 -6.24 24.85 31.89
CA LEU A 438 -5.63 23.58 31.52
C LEU A 438 -6.68 22.56 31.04
N VAL A 439 -7.80 22.42 31.75
CA VAL A 439 -8.89 21.55 31.33
C VAL A 439 -9.42 21.96 29.95
N ALA A 440 -9.62 23.25 29.70
CA ALA A 440 -10.06 23.76 28.41
C ALA A 440 -9.02 23.53 27.30
N LEU A 441 -7.74 23.86 27.54
CA LEU A 441 -6.65 23.66 26.57
C LEU A 441 -6.55 22.20 26.13
N PHE A 442 -6.44 21.27 27.07
CA PHE A 442 -6.26 19.85 26.76
C PHE A 442 -7.50 19.22 26.12
N ASN A 443 -8.72 19.59 26.53
CA ASN A 443 -9.94 19.14 25.82
C ASN A 443 -10.08 19.76 24.42
N THR A 444 -9.57 20.97 24.20
CA THR A 444 -9.56 21.60 22.88
C THR A 444 -8.54 20.92 21.97
N VAL A 445 -7.34 20.60 22.48
CA VAL A 445 -6.36 19.76 21.78
C VAL A 445 -6.99 18.40 21.44
N ALA A 446 -7.72 17.76 22.35
CA ALA A 446 -8.42 16.50 22.10
C ALA A 446 -9.48 16.62 20.99
N LYS A 447 -10.34 17.64 21.05
CA LYS A 447 -11.36 17.92 20.03
C LYS A 447 -10.77 18.16 18.64
N PHE A 448 -9.76 19.03 18.53
CA PHE A 448 -9.12 19.28 17.23
C PHE A 448 -8.38 18.03 16.71
N SER A 449 -7.73 17.28 17.61
CA SER A 449 -7.10 15.99 17.30
C SER A 449 -8.12 14.96 16.77
N HIS A 450 -9.30 14.88 17.37
CA HIS A 450 -10.36 13.98 16.94
C HIS A 450 -11.03 14.45 15.65
N ALA A 451 -11.34 15.74 15.52
CA ALA A 451 -11.92 16.32 14.32
C ALA A 451 -11.03 16.09 13.08
N ILE A 452 -9.71 16.22 13.21
CA ILE A 452 -8.74 15.90 12.16
C ILE A 452 -8.85 14.43 11.75
N LYS A 453 -8.85 13.49 12.70
CA LYS A 453 -9.02 12.06 12.44
C LYS A 453 -10.37 11.72 11.79
N LEU A 454 -11.44 12.47 12.11
CA LEU A 454 -12.80 12.24 11.61
C LEU A 454 -13.01 12.71 10.15
N VAL A 455 -12.23 13.67 9.64
CA VAL A 455 -12.31 14.16 8.25
C VAL A 455 -12.24 13.02 7.20
N PRO A 456 -11.20 12.16 7.19
CA PRO A 456 -11.14 11.05 6.23
C PRO A 456 -12.20 9.97 6.51
N GLU A 457 -12.58 9.75 7.77
CA GLU A 457 -13.62 8.77 8.12
C GLU A 457 -15.01 9.18 7.59
N LEU A 458 -15.44 10.40 7.85
CA LEU A 458 -16.74 10.93 7.39
C LEU A 458 -16.77 11.00 5.86
N SER A 459 -15.69 11.47 5.24
CA SER A 459 -15.52 11.42 3.78
C SER A 459 -15.73 10.00 3.24
N THR A 460 -15.01 9.01 3.80
CA THR A 460 -15.12 7.60 3.37
C THR A 460 -16.52 7.03 3.57
N LYS A 461 -17.19 7.35 4.69
CA LYS A 461 -18.56 6.89 5.00
C LYS A 461 -19.57 7.44 3.97
N TYR A 462 -19.38 8.65 3.42
CA TYR A 462 -20.24 9.22 2.38
C TYR A 462 -20.18 8.44 1.06
N TYR A 463 -18.98 8.16 0.53
CA TYR A 463 -18.86 7.51 -0.79
C TYR A 463 -19.32 6.06 -0.80
N ARG A 464 -19.18 5.33 0.32
CA ARG A 464 -19.78 4.00 0.49
C ARG A 464 -21.31 4.06 0.43
N LYS A 465 -21.92 5.06 1.06
CA LYS A 465 -23.38 5.24 1.07
C LYS A 465 -23.92 5.68 -0.30
N GLN A 466 -23.23 6.59 -1.00
CA GLN A 466 -23.55 6.95 -2.38
C GLN A 466 -23.50 5.74 -3.35
N THR A 467 -22.48 4.89 -3.22
CA THR A 467 -22.35 3.69 -4.08
C THR A 467 -23.38 2.61 -3.75
N SER A 468 -23.70 2.37 -2.48
CA SER A 468 -24.74 1.41 -2.09
C SER A 468 -26.15 1.83 -2.54
N TYR A 469 -26.49 3.12 -2.47
CA TYR A 469 -27.78 3.61 -2.96
C TYR A 469 -27.93 3.44 -4.49
N LYS A 470 -26.87 3.67 -5.27
CA LYS A 470 -26.88 3.42 -6.72
C LYS A 470 -27.06 1.94 -7.04
N ALA A 471 -26.36 1.04 -6.35
CA ALA A 471 -26.53 -0.40 -6.52
C ALA A 471 -27.96 -0.87 -6.19
N SER A 472 -28.57 -0.34 -5.12
CA SER A 472 -29.93 -0.72 -4.72
C SER A 472 -31.03 -0.15 -5.64
N ALA A 473 -30.81 0.99 -6.29
CA ALA A 473 -31.79 1.59 -7.22
C ALA A 473 -31.88 0.82 -8.55
N ILE A 474 -30.76 0.27 -9.02
CA ILE A 474 -30.70 -0.53 -10.27
C ILE A 474 -31.52 -1.84 -10.14
N LEU A 475 -31.68 -2.37 -8.91
CA LEU A 475 -32.45 -3.58 -8.65
C LEU A 475 -33.98 -3.37 -8.56
N THR A 476 -34.47 -2.12 -8.65
CA THR A 476 -35.92 -1.82 -8.49
C THR A 476 -36.69 -1.59 -9.79
N GLU A 477 -36.04 -1.56 -10.97
CA GLU A 477 -36.70 -1.29 -12.26
C GLU A 477 -36.80 -2.52 -13.18
N SER A 478 -37.59 -3.53 -12.77
CA SER A 478 -38.10 -4.58 -13.69
C SER A 478 -39.33 -5.31 -13.11
N PRO A 479 -40.53 -5.12 -13.67
CA PRO A 479 -41.74 -5.80 -13.20
C PRO A 479 -42.00 -7.14 -13.90
N GLY A 480 -42.25 -8.19 -13.13
CA GLY A 480 -43.09 -9.32 -13.56
C GLY A 480 -42.41 -10.63 -13.98
N ALA A 481 -41.93 -11.41 -13.01
CA ALA A 481 -41.75 -12.86 -13.16
C ALA A 481 -41.92 -13.58 -11.79
N LEU A 482 -43.15 -14.02 -11.48
CA LEU A 482 -43.48 -14.74 -10.24
C LEU A 482 -43.61 -16.26 -10.50
N ILE A 483 -42.66 -17.06 -10.02
CA ILE A 483 -42.82 -18.49 -9.71
C ILE A 483 -42.10 -18.76 -8.37
N PRO A 484 -42.70 -19.51 -7.41
CA PRO A 484 -42.27 -19.45 -6.02
C PRO A 484 -41.25 -20.53 -5.62
N LEU A 485 -40.34 -20.16 -4.70
CA LEU A 485 -39.72 -21.12 -3.78
C LEU A 485 -40.55 -21.20 -2.50
N ASN A 486 -40.85 -22.42 -2.06
CA ASN A 486 -41.99 -22.69 -1.19
C ASN A 486 -41.65 -22.57 0.30
N ASN A 487 -42.50 -21.89 1.07
CA ASN A 487 -42.41 -21.89 2.54
C ASN A 487 -42.89 -23.24 3.09
N SER A 488 -42.03 -23.95 3.81
CA SER A 488 -42.40 -25.16 4.56
C SER A 488 -41.47 -25.35 5.76
N LEU A 489 -42.05 -25.81 6.88
CA LEU A 489 -41.36 -26.24 8.09
C LEU A 489 -40.59 -25.18 8.90
N GLN A 490 -41.33 -24.18 9.41
CA GLN A 490 -41.17 -23.86 10.83
C GLN A 490 -41.95 -24.91 11.65
N LYS A 491 -41.25 -25.73 12.43
CA LYS A 491 -41.74 -26.32 13.70
C LYS A 491 -40.65 -27.16 14.39
N GLU A 492 -40.68 -27.13 15.73
CA GLU A 492 -40.22 -28.19 16.67
C GLU A 492 -38.88 -28.89 16.34
N ASN A 493 -37.79 -28.65 17.10
CA ASN A 493 -37.76 -28.98 18.53
C ASN A 493 -36.78 -28.13 19.35
N GLN A 494 -37.25 -27.70 20.52
CA GLN A 494 -36.40 -27.66 21.71
C GLN A 494 -36.31 -29.09 22.28
N THR A 495 -35.12 -29.54 22.65
CA THR A 495 -34.96 -30.64 23.62
C THR A 495 -33.68 -30.40 24.40
N GLU A 496 -33.82 -30.29 25.72
CA GLU A 496 -32.69 -30.44 26.64
C GLU A 496 -32.14 -31.87 26.55
N TYR A 497 -30.83 -32.03 26.70
CA TYR A 497 -30.29 -33.24 27.32
C TYR A 497 -29.26 -32.84 28.37
N ASN A 498 -29.58 -33.19 29.61
CA ASN A 498 -28.78 -32.99 30.81
C ASN A 498 -28.27 -34.37 31.29
N VAL A 499 -27.65 -34.45 32.47
CA VAL A 499 -27.07 -35.68 33.08
C VAL A 499 -25.75 -36.11 32.40
N SER A 500 -24.53 -35.91 32.94
CA SER A 500 -23.96 -35.90 34.31
C SER A 500 -23.47 -37.27 34.83
N TYR A 501 -22.19 -37.31 35.22
CA TYR A 501 -21.46 -38.21 36.13
C TYR A 501 -19.98 -37.76 36.08
N ALA A 502 -19.15 -37.80 37.14
CA ALA A 502 -19.40 -38.08 38.55
C ALA A 502 -18.51 -37.15 39.40
N GLY A 503 -18.92 -36.81 40.62
CA GLY A 503 -18.11 -35.99 41.51
C GLY A 503 -17.03 -36.77 42.25
N THR A 504 -15.83 -36.20 42.35
CA THR A 504 -14.95 -36.42 43.51
C THR A 504 -14.85 -35.10 44.27
N ALA A 505 -15.54 -35.02 45.40
CA ALA A 505 -15.47 -33.85 46.26
C ALA A 505 -14.12 -33.82 47.00
N VAL A 506 -13.44 -32.68 46.95
CA VAL A 506 -12.43 -32.32 47.95
C VAL A 506 -13.07 -31.25 48.84
N ASP A 507 -13.41 -31.62 50.08
CA ASP A 507 -14.00 -30.72 51.07
C ASP A 507 -12.96 -29.69 51.51
N LEU A 508 -13.12 -28.44 51.04
CA LEU A 508 -12.41 -27.26 51.56
C LEU A 508 -13.42 -26.31 52.19
N ARG A 509 -13.77 -26.61 53.44
CA ARG A 509 -14.48 -25.72 54.38
C ARG A 509 -13.78 -24.36 54.46
N PRO A 510 -14.50 -23.27 54.75
CA PRO A 510 -13.91 -21.94 54.84
C PRO A 510 -12.78 -21.91 55.88
N PHE A 511 -11.54 -21.76 55.42
CA PHE A 511 -10.37 -21.61 56.27
C PHE A 511 -10.33 -20.20 56.84
N SER A 512 -11.09 -19.98 57.91
CA SER A 512 -11.01 -18.79 58.75
C SER A 512 -9.72 -18.81 59.58
N HIS A 513 -8.58 -18.59 58.93
CA HIS A 513 -7.35 -18.22 59.62
C HIS A 513 -6.66 -17.04 58.98
N SER A 514 -6.29 -16.11 59.85
CA SER A 514 -5.47 -14.94 59.61
C SER A 514 -4.09 -15.31 59.03
N ASN A 515 -3.98 -15.31 57.71
CA ASN A 515 -2.73 -14.88 57.08
C ASN A 515 -2.77 -13.35 57.06
N SER A 516 -1.69 -12.70 57.49
CA SER A 516 -1.57 -11.24 57.40
C SER A 516 -1.56 -10.80 55.94
N ILE A 517 -1.87 -9.52 55.71
CA ILE A 517 -1.79 -8.88 54.39
C ILE A 517 -0.39 -9.08 53.77
N GLU A 518 0.65 -9.14 54.61
CA GLU A 518 2.04 -9.47 54.26
C GLU A 518 2.18 -10.83 53.54
N GLY A 519 1.42 -11.84 53.93
CA GLY A 519 1.49 -13.20 53.35
C GLY A 519 0.84 -13.32 51.97
N GLU A 520 -0.13 -12.43 51.68
CA GLU A 520 -0.72 -12.30 50.35
C GLU A 520 0.14 -11.40 49.45
N ILE A 521 0.67 -10.30 50.00
CA ILE A 521 1.68 -9.45 49.34
C ILE A 521 2.92 -10.27 48.97
N GLY A 522 3.48 -11.09 49.86
CA GLY A 522 4.67 -11.89 49.58
C GLY A 522 4.46 -12.94 48.47
N LEU A 523 3.22 -13.39 48.22
CA LEU A 523 2.88 -14.23 47.08
C LEU A 523 2.75 -13.41 45.78
N ILE A 524 2.16 -12.22 45.88
CA ILE A 524 2.01 -11.25 44.78
C ILE A 524 3.40 -10.77 44.31
N ASP A 525 4.28 -10.39 45.23
CA ASP A 525 5.67 -9.98 44.96
C ASP A 525 6.51 -11.11 44.38
N MET A 526 6.33 -12.36 44.87
CA MET A 526 6.94 -13.54 44.26
C MET A 526 6.46 -13.73 42.82
N ALA A 527 5.17 -13.55 42.55
CA ALA A 527 4.58 -13.69 41.23
C ALA A 527 5.07 -12.59 40.27
N PHE A 528 5.07 -11.32 40.70
CA PHE A 528 5.65 -10.20 39.95
C PHE A 528 7.15 -10.40 39.68
N GLY A 529 7.94 -10.76 40.70
CA GLY A 529 9.36 -11.04 40.56
C GLY A 529 9.63 -12.20 39.59
N THR A 530 8.75 -13.21 39.57
CA THR A 530 8.83 -14.31 38.61
C THR A 530 8.48 -13.87 37.18
N ILE A 531 7.44 -13.06 37.02
CA ILE A 531 7.04 -12.50 35.71
C ILE A 531 8.12 -11.59 35.16
N ALA A 532 8.55 -10.59 35.94
CA ALA A 532 9.61 -9.65 35.57
C ALA A 532 10.94 -10.37 35.25
N ALA A 533 11.27 -11.44 35.98
CA ALA A 533 12.42 -12.28 35.65
C ALA A 533 12.24 -13.04 34.32
N GLN A 534 11.05 -13.56 34.00
CA GLN A 534 10.81 -14.23 32.71
C GLN A 534 10.73 -13.23 31.54
N ALA A 535 10.22 -12.01 31.76
CA ALA A 535 10.20 -10.92 30.79
C ALA A 535 11.60 -10.35 30.52
N THR A 536 12.40 -10.12 31.58
CA THR A 536 13.82 -9.73 31.46
C THR A 536 14.64 -10.77 30.71
N ASN A 537 14.30 -12.07 30.85
CA ASN A 537 14.90 -13.16 30.07
C ASN A 537 14.28 -13.34 28.66
N GLY A 538 13.35 -12.48 28.23
CA GLY A 538 12.74 -12.50 26.90
C GLY A 538 11.81 -13.69 26.62
N LEU A 539 11.33 -14.38 27.66
CA LEU A 539 10.44 -15.55 27.54
C LEU A 539 8.94 -15.18 27.47
N ILE A 540 8.61 -13.94 27.80
CA ILE A 540 7.30 -13.30 27.58
C ILE A 540 7.54 -11.86 27.12
N GLY A 541 6.67 -11.32 26.26
CA GLY A 541 6.74 -9.92 25.84
C GLY A 541 6.01 -8.98 26.80
N GLU A 542 6.27 -7.69 26.69
CA GLU A 542 5.67 -6.61 27.50
C GLU A 542 4.14 -6.71 27.65
N ALA A 543 3.41 -7.13 26.60
CA ALA A 543 1.95 -7.28 26.68
C ALA A 543 1.47 -8.57 27.39
N GLU A 544 2.32 -9.60 27.48
CA GLU A 544 2.06 -10.80 28.31
C GLU A 544 2.48 -10.56 29.76
N GLU A 545 3.58 -9.85 29.98
CA GLU A 545 3.98 -9.32 31.28
C GLU A 545 2.90 -8.42 31.86
N ASN A 546 2.50 -7.34 31.17
CA ASN A 546 1.45 -6.43 31.61
C ASN A 546 0.14 -7.17 31.87
N TYR A 547 -0.29 -8.11 31.01
CA TYR A 547 -1.50 -8.89 31.28
C TYR A 547 -1.41 -9.74 32.56
N LEU A 548 -0.28 -10.41 32.80
CA LEU A 548 -0.10 -11.23 34.00
C LEU A 548 0.05 -10.36 35.27
N VAL A 549 0.70 -9.20 35.14
CA VAL A 549 0.78 -8.17 36.18
C VAL A 549 -0.62 -7.64 36.51
N ASP A 550 -1.39 -7.21 35.52
CA ASP A 550 -2.77 -6.75 35.66
C ASP A 550 -3.69 -7.84 36.25
N SER A 551 -3.50 -9.10 35.87
CA SER A 551 -4.24 -10.24 36.43
C SER A 551 -3.94 -10.46 37.92
N ILE A 552 -2.68 -10.24 38.34
CA ILE A 552 -2.28 -10.33 39.76
C ILE A 552 -2.77 -9.10 40.54
N LEU A 553 -2.71 -7.90 39.96
CA LEU A 553 -3.26 -6.67 40.54
C LEU A 553 -4.79 -6.76 40.70
N ALA A 554 -5.48 -7.34 39.72
CA ALA A 554 -6.91 -7.66 39.75
C ALA A 554 -7.24 -8.89 40.64
N ARG A 555 -6.23 -9.52 41.25
CA ARG A 555 -6.34 -10.68 42.15
C ARG A 555 -7.03 -11.90 41.52
N ASP A 556 -6.73 -12.21 40.26
CA ASP A 556 -7.26 -13.40 39.59
C ASP A 556 -6.89 -14.68 40.38
N ALA A 557 -7.92 -15.41 40.82
CA ALA A 557 -7.75 -16.56 41.68
C ALA A 557 -7.07 -17.75 40.97
N GLY A 558 -7.16 -17.84 39.65
CA GLY A 558 -6.47 -18.85 38.85
C GLY A 558 -4.97 -18.57 38.75
N VAL A 559 -4.60 -17.34 38.37
CA VAL A 559 -3.20 -16.90 38.27
C VAL A 559 -2.52 -16.92 39.64
N LEU A 560 -3.18 -16.44 40.70
CA LEU A 560 -2.62 -16.49 42.07
C LEU A 560 -2.47 -17.93 42.61
N LEU A 561 -3.40 -18.84 42.31
CA LEU A 561 -3.27 -20.25 42.67
C LEU A 561 -2.11 -20.92 41.90
N LEU A 562 -1.97 -20.64 40.61
CA LEU A 562 -0.84 -21.12 39.80
C LEU A 562 0.49 -20.55 40.32
N ALA A 563 0.54 -19.27 40.71
CA ALA A 563 1.73 -18.66 41.30
C ALA A 563 2.13 -19.39 42.59
N LYS A 564 1.17 -19.64 43.49
CA LYS A 564 1.39 -20.30 44.78
C LYS A 564 2.02 -21.68 44.67
N HIS A 565 1.73 -22.42 43.60
CA HIS A 565 2.25 -23.78 43.39
C HIS A 565 3.47 -23.85 42.46
N TYR A 566 3.62 -22.91 41.52
CA TYR A 566 4.61 -22.99 40.45
C TYR A 566 5.59 -21.81 40.34
N ALA A 567 5.33 -20.61 40.87
CA ALA A 567 6.20 -19.45 40.63
C ALA A 567 7.62 -19.67 41.18
N ALA A 568 7.75 -20.06 42.45
CA ALA A 568 9.06 -20.34 43.07
C ALA A 568 9.70 -21.68 42.61
N SER A 569 8.91 -22.65 42.16
CA SER A 569 9.37 -24.04 41.93
C SER A 569 9.61 -24.37 40.44
N ASN A 570 8.87 -23.73 39.54
CA ASN A 570 9.01 -23.88 38.09
C ASN A 570 8.42 -22.65 37.34
N PRO A 571 9.16 -21.50 37.33
CA PRO A 571 8.75 -20.24 36.71
C PRO A 571 8.11 -20.38 35.33
N SER A 572 8.77 -21.08 34.41
CA SER A 572 8.30 -21.19 33.02
C SER A 572 7.01 -22.00 32.91
N ARG A 573 6.76 -22.94 33.84
CA ARG A 573 5.50 -23.69 33.91
C ARG A 573 4.36 -22.90 34.55
N PHE A 574 4.66 -22.03 35.53
CA PHE A 574 3.71 -21.03 36.04
C PHE A 574 3.19 -20.15 34.90
N ILE A 575 4.10 -19.51 34.17
CA ILE A 575 3.79 -18.64 33.04
C ILE A 575 3.04 -19.39 31.93
N GLN A 576 3.51 -20.60 31.56
CA GLN A 576 2.85 -21.41 30.52
C GLN A 576 1.42 -21.79 30.92
N HIS A 577 1.12 -22.10 32.19
CA HIS A 577 -0.25 -22.39 32.61
C HIS A 577 -1.11 -21.13 32.71
N ALA A 578 -0.58 -20.02 33.22
CA ALA A 578 -1.31 -18.76 33.34
C ALA A 578 -1.72 -18.20 31.96
N LEU A 579 -0.78 -18.17 30.99
CA LEU A 579 -1.08 -17.75 29.62
C LEU A 579 -1.93 -18.77 28.83
N ARG A 580 -2.00 -20.04 29.25
CA ARG A 580 -2.85 -21.05 28.59
C ARG A 580 -4.32 -21.00 29.00
N GLY A 581 -4.66 -20.33 30.10
CA GLY A 581 -6.04 -19.92 30.40
C GLY A 581 -6.56 -18.80 29.49
N LEU A 582 -5.66 -18.07 28.83
CA LEU A 582 -5.90 -16.83 28.08
C LEU A 582 -6.39 -17.04 26.63
N GLY A 583 -6.93 -18.21 26.30
CA GLY A 583 -7.17 -18.61 24.92
C GLY A 583 -8.30 -17.87 24.20
N SER A 584 -8.03 -16.69 23.63
CA SER A 584 -8.53 -16.18 22.31
C SER A 584 -8.43 -14.65 22.10
N GLN A 585 -8.14 -13.83 23.13
CA GLN A 585 -8.69 -12.45 23.20
C GLN A 585 -7.70 -11.25 23.21
N VAL A 586 -6.41 -11.40 22.93
CA VAL A 586 -5.45 -10.26 22.93
C VAL A 586 -4.87 -9.98 21.53
N LYS A 587 -4.97 -8.73 21.05
CA LYS A 587 -4.27 -8.21 19.87
C LYS A 587 -3.34 -7.06 20.27
N ARG A 588 -2.10 -7.06 19.74
CA ARG A 588 -1.09 -6.02 19.98
C ARG A 588 -1.16 -4.91 18.92
N PRO A 589 -0.75 -3.67 19.23
CA PRO A 589 -0.52 -2.64 18.22
C PRO A 589 0.71 -2.97 17.35
N GLU A 590 0.69 -2.48 16.12
CA GLU A 590 1.71 -2.75 15.10
C GLU A 590 2.78 -1.65 15.07
N PRO A 591 4.08 -1.96 15.16
CA PRO A 591 5.14 -0.99 14.92
C PRO A 591 5.22 -0.64 13.43
N GLU A 592 6.02 0.37 13.08
CA GLU A 592 6.40 0.58 11.68
C GLU A 592 7.28 -0.59 11.19
N GLN A 593 6.63 -1.62 10.65
CA GLN A 593 7.26 -2.86 10.20
C GLN A 593 7.95 -2.69 8.84
N ILE A 594 9.28 -2.71 8.85
CA ILE A 594 10.12 -2.87 7.65
C ILE A 594 9.67 -4.13 6.89
N ALA A 595 9.49 -3.99 5.56
CA ALA A 595 9.13 -5.10 4.68
C ALA A 595 10.15 -6.25 4.76
N ASP A 596 9.68 -7.50 4.76
CA ASP A 596 10.56 -8.67 4.83
C ASP A 596 11.40 -8.82 3.55
N ALA A 597 10.86 -8.38 2.41
CA ALA A 597 11.59 -8.28 1.14
C ALA A 597 11.15 -7.10 0.25
N ILE A 598 12.12 -6.45 -0.39
CA ILE A 598 11.94 -5.79 -1.69
C ILE A 598 12.30 -6.81 -2.78
N ILE A 599 11.48 -6.89 -3.83
CA ILE A 599 11.66 -7.77 -4.98
C ILE A 599 11.82 -6.91 -6.22
N VAL A 600 12.95 -7.02 -6.92
CA VAL A 600 13.29 -6.17 -8.07
C VAL A 600 13.18 -6.97 -9.37
N GLY A 601 12.10 -6.72 -10.12
CA GLY A 601 11.73 -7.42 -11.35
C GLY A 601 10.46 -8.26 -11.13
N GLY A 602 9.35 -7.82 -11.72
CA GLY A 602 8.01 -8.42 -11.62
C GLY A 602 7.80 -9.65 -12.51
N GLY A 603 8.87 -10.33 -12.93
CA GLY A 603 8.79 -11.60 -13.67
C GLY A 603 8.39 -12.79 -12.79
N LEU A 604 8.22 -13.99 -13.37
CA LEU A 604 7.67 -15.14 -12.65
C LEU A 604 8.47 -15.51 -11.38
N ALA A 605 9.79 -15.30 -11.37
CA ALA A 605 10.62 -15.49 -10.19
C ALA A 605 10.23 -14.54 -9.04
N GLY A 606 10.07 -13.26 -9.35
CA GLY A 606 9.68 -12.23 -8.39
C GLY A 606 8.25 -12.44 -7.88
N LEU A 607 7.31 -12.75 -8.77
CA LEU A 607 5.92 -13.01 -8.38
C LEU A 607 5.78 -14.32 -7.57
N SER A 608 6.59 -15.34 -7.85
CA SER A 608 6.62 -16.59 -7.06
C SER A 608 7.21 -16.37 -5.66
N ALA A 609 8.28 -15.58 -5.54
CA ALA A 609 8.83 -15.17 -4.25
C ALA A 609 7.84 -14.32 -3.46
N ALA A 610 7.21 -13.33 -4.11
CA ALA A 610 6.19 -12.47 -3.51
C ALA A 610 5.02 -13.28 -2.95
N LEU A 611 4.41 -14.14 -3.77
CA LEU A 611 3.25 -14.92 -3.35
C LEU A 611 3.62 -15.92 -2.23
N THR A 612 4.82 -16.50 -2.25
CA THR A 612 5.28 -17.40 -1.17
C THR A 612 5.48 -16.66 0.16
N LEU A 613 6.02 -15.45 0.13
CA LEU A 613 6.14 -14.60 1.33
C LEU A 613 4.77 -14.19 1.85
N LEU A 614 3.83 -13.84 0.96
CA LEU A 614 2.47 -13.45 1.31
C LEU A 614 1.65 -14.62 1.88
N ASP A 615 1.75 -15.81 1.28
CA ASP A 615 1.17 -17.06 1.78
C ASP A 615 1.67 -17.38 3.21
N ARG A 616 2.91 -17.03 3.53
CA ARG A 616 3.55 -17.24 4.85
C ARG A 616 3.32 -16.11 5.87
N GLY A 617 2.61 -15.04 5.49
CA GLY A 617 2.29 -13.91 6.40
C GLY A 617 3.17 -12.65 6.26
N GLY A 618 4.20 -12.66 5.41
CA GLY A 618 5.16 -11.57 5.27
C GLY A 618 4.64 -10.32 4.57
N ARG A 619 5.51 -9.30 4.51
CA ARG A 619 5.31 -8.03 3.78
C ARG A 619 6.30 -7.88 2.63
N VAL A 620 5.79 -7.47 1.47
CA VAL A 620 6.53 -7.46 0.19
C VAL A 620 6.34 -6.14 -0.54
N ILE A 621 7.43 -5.57 -1.07
CA ILE A 621 7.41 -4.50 -2.06
C ILE A 621 7.96 -5.06 -3.37
N ILE A 622 7.22 -4.93 -4.49
CA ILE A 622 7.67 -5.34 -5.82
C ILE A 622 7.99 -4.09 -6.64
N LEU A 623 9.20 -4.01 -7.21
CA LEU A 623 9.58 -3.01 -8.21
C LEU A 623 9.60 -3.65 -9.59
N GLU A 624 8.97 -3.00 -10.56
CA GLU A 624 9.01 -3.35 -11.97
C GLU A 624 9.30 -2.06 -12.77
N LYS A 625 10.23 -2.12 -13.72
CA LYS A 625 10.66 -0.93 -14.48
C LYS A 625 9.82 -0.67 -15.74
N ASN A 626 9.07 -1.67 -16.20
CA ASN A 626 8.10 -1.54 -17.30
C ASN A 626 6.72 -1.12 -16.75
N GLY A 627 5.75 -0.88 -17.63
CA GLY A 627 4.36 -0.56 -17.25
C GLY A 627 3.52 -1.76 -16.78
N HIS A 628 4.07 -2.98 -16.91
CA HIS A 628 3.35 -4.24 -16.77
C HIS A 628 4.24 -5.28 -16.06
N LEU A 629 3.63 -6.24 -15.37
CA LEU A 629 4.34 -7.35 -14.72
C LEU A 629 4.62 -8.48 -15.73
N GLY A 630 5.55 -9.38 -15.40
CA GLY A 630 5.81 -10.63 -16.10
C GLY A 630 7.08 -10.66 -16.95
N GLY A 631 7.42 -9.59 -17.66
CA GLY A 631 8.59 -9.54 -18.56
C GLY A 631 8.64 -10.73 -19.53
N ASN A 632 9.83 -11.27 -19.81
CA ASN A 632 10.00 -12.44 -20.69
C ASN A 632 9.27 -13.71 -20.18
N SER A 633 8.86 -13.75 -18.89
CA SER A 633 8.07 -14.88 -18.37
C SER A 633 6.66 -14.90 -18.97
N ALA A 634 6.04 -13.73 -19.21
CA ALA A 634 4.71 -13.64 -19.82
C ALA A 634 4.71 -14.12 -21.29
N TRP A 635 5.84 -13.98 -21.98
CA TRP A 635 6.02 -14.43 -23.37
C TRP A 635 6.37 -15.92 -23.50
N ALA A 636 6.58 -16.64 -22.39
CA ALA A 636 6.94 -18.04 -22.40
C ALA A 636 5.76 -18.93 -22.85
N SER A 637 5.97 -19.76 -23.86
CA SER A 637 4.90 -20.46 -24.56
C SER A 637 4.76 -21.94 -24.18
N SER A 638 5.88 -22.66 -24.09
CA SER A 638 5.88 -24.14 -24.12
C SER A 638 5.53 -24.83 -22.79
N GLY A 639 5.71 -24.19 -21.64
CA GLY A 639 5.36 -24.73 -20.31
C GLY A 639 6.50 -24.76 -19.28
N VAL A 640 6.20 -25.34 -18.11
CA VAL A 640 7.10 -25.52 -16.95
C VAL A 640 7.47 -26.99 -16.79
N ASN A 641 8.72 -27.31 -16.45
CA ASN A 641 9.18 -28.69 -16.32
C ASN A 641 9.02 -29.19 -14.89
N ALA A 642 8.33 -30.32 -14.71
CA ALA A 642 8.26 -30.99 -13.42
C ALA A 642 7.94 -32.47 -13.58
N VAL A 643 8.53 -33.28 -12.70
CA VAL A 643 8.11 -34.67 -12.51
C VAL A 643 6.74 -34.65 -11.83
N ASP A 644 5.80 -35.45 -12.33
CA ASP A 644 4.43 -35.49 -11.84
C ASP A 644 4.14 -36.86 -11.22
N GLU A 645 4.38 -36.97 -9.92
CA GLU A 645 4.27 -38.23 -9.17
C GLU A 645 2.84 -38.80 -9.12
N ASN A 646 1.84 -38.01 -9.51
CA ASN A 646 0.45 -38.46 -9.67
C ASN A 646 0.19 -39.15 -11.02
N ASN A 647 1.06 -38.97 -12.01
CA ASN A 647 0.92 -39.59 -13.32
C ASN A 647 1.57 -40.98 -13.33
N THR A 648 0.78 -41.99 -12.98
CA THR A 648 1.18 -43.40 -12.91
C THR A 648 1.52 -44.04 -14.27
N GLU A 649 1.22 -43.37 -15.40
CA GLU A 649 1.66 -43.79 -16.74
C GLU A 649 3.06 -43.25 -17.09
N SER A 650 3.54 -42.24 -16.37
CA SER A 650 4.87 -41.67 -16.57
C SER A 650 5.98 -42.60 -16.09
N LYS A 651 7.09 -42.61 -16.84
CA LYS A 651 8.35 -43.28 -16.45
C LYS A 651 9.43 -42.29 -16.01
N ASP A 652 9.06 -41.01 -15.88
CA ASP A 652 9.98 -39.95 -15.50
C ASP A 652 10.27 -39.94 -13.99
N SER A 653 11.43 -39.41 -13.61
CA SER A 653 11.83 -39.30 -12.20
C SER A 653 12.76 -38.11 -11.97
N VAL A 654 12.88 -37.69 -10.71
CA VAL A 654 13.77 -36.58 -10.33
C VAL A 654 15.24 -36.90 -10.71
N ASP A 655 15.66 -38.15 -10.59
CA ASP A 655 17.00 -38.60 -11.01
C ASP A 655 17.20 -38.46 -12.53
N VAL A 656 16.22 -38.89 -13.35
CA VAL A 656 16.31 -38.78 -14.81
C VAL A 656 16.29 -37.31 -15.24
N TYR A 657 15.45 -36.47 -14.62
CA TYR A 657 15.43 -35.03 -14.88
C TYR A 657 16.73 -34.34 -14.44
N THR A 658 17.35 -34.79 -13.34
CA THR A 658 18.68 -34.35 -12.89
C THR A 658 19.75 -34.73 -13.92
N GLN A 659 19.75 -35.97 -14.40
CA GLN A 659 20.70 -36.45 -15.41
C GLN A 659 20.56 -35.72 -16.74
N ASP A 660 19.33 -35.47 -17.22
CA ASP A 660 19.08 -34.67 -18.43
C ASP A 660 19.61 -33.24 -18.28
N THR A 661 19.36 -32.60 -17.13
CA THR A 661 19.79 -31.22 -16.89
C THR A 661 21.31 -31.11 -16.74
N LEU A 662 21.97 -32.04 -16.04
CA LEU A 662 23.43 -32.09 -15.95
C LEU A 662 24.10 -32.37 -17.31
N ARG A 663 23.52 -33.28 -18.11
CA ARG A 663 23.97 -33.58 -19.47
C ARG A 663 23.92 -32.34 -20.37
N ALA A 664 22.82 -31.58 -20.31
CA ALA A 664 22.65 -30.34 -21.06
C ALA A 664 23.57 -29.20 -20.55
N ALA A 665 23.79 -29.11 -19.24
CA ALA A 665 24.69 -28.12 -18.64
C ALA A 665 26.19 -28.38 -18.89
N GLY A 666 26.54 -29.56 -19.42
CA GLY A 666 27.91 -29.94 -19.78
C GLY A 666 28.86 -30.04 -18.58
N ARG A 667 28.34 -30.32 -17.38
CA ARG A 667 29.07 -30.30 -16.10
C ARG A 667 28.65 -31.44 -15.16
N GLY A 668 29.52 -31.74 -14.19
CA GLY A 668 29.24 -32.72 -13.13
C GLY A 668 28.24 -32.22 -12.10
N ALA A 669 28.11 -32.96 -10.99
CA ALA A 669 27.14 -32.70 -9.92
C ALA A 669 27.13 -31.22 -9.47
N ASN A 670 25.92 -30.66 -9.34
CA ASN A 670 25.68 -29.24 -9.10
C ASN A 670 24.50 -29.08 -8.13
N PRO A 671 24.67 -28.45 -6.95
CA PRO A 671 23.59 -28.34 -5.96
C PRO A 671 22.39 -27.56 -6.51
N LEU A 672 22.61 -26.56 -7.36
CA LEU A 672 21.51 -25.78 -7.96
C LEU A 672 20.62 -26.65 -8.86
N VAL A 673 21.19 -27.64 -9.56
CA VAL A 673 20.40 -28.56 -10.39
C VAL A 673 19.58 -29.50 -9.51
N SER A 674 20.11 -29.99 -8.39
CA SER A 674 19.34 -30.79 -7.42
C SER A 674 18.20 -29.99 -6.78
N VAL A 675 18.42 -28.70 -6.48
CA VAL A 675 17.35 -27.79 -6.03
C VAL A 675 16.29 -27.61 -7.11
N LEU A 676 16.69 -27.36 -8.37
CA LEU A 676 15.76 -27.20 -9.50
C LEU A 676 14.87 -28.43 -9.71
N THR A 677 15.48 -29.62 -9.81
CA THR A 677 14.75 -30.85 -10.20
C THR A 677 13.95 -31.42 -9.04
N GLY A 678 14.51 -31.48 -7.82
CA GLY A 678 13.78 -31.90 -6.62
C GLY A 678 12.69 -30.91 -6.24
N GLY A 679 12.95 -29.60 -6.35
CA GLY A 679 11.98 -28.55 -6.10
C GLY A 679 10.86 -28.46 -7.14
N SER A 680 11.00 -29.10 -8.31
CA SER A 680 9.99 -29.06 -9.37
C SER A 680 8.68 -29.75 -8.97
N VAL A 681 8.74 -30.90 -8.29
CA VAL A 681 7.58 -31.68 -7.84
C VAL A 681 6.65 -30.86 -6.92
N PRO A 682 7.10 -30.33 -5.76
CA PRO A 682 6.25 -29.51 -4.89
C PRO A 682 5.92 -28.14 -5.51
N SER A 683 6.53 -27.75 -6.64
CA SER A 683 6.21 -26.52 -7.37
C SER A 683 5.13 -26.73 -8.43
N LEU A 684 5.07 -27.89 -9.09
CA LEU A 684 3.91 -28.29 -9.90
C LEU A 684 2.67 -28.44 -9.03
N ALA A 685 2.79 -29.08 -7.87
CA ALA A 685 1.70 -29.20 -6.90
C ALA A 685 1.20 -27.83 -6.42
N TRP A 686 2.12 -26.90 -6.11
CA TRP A 686 1.75 -25.53 -5.73
C TRP A 686 1.10 -24.76 -6.89
N LEU A 687 1.63 -24.81 -8.12
CA LEU A 687 1.00 -24.17 -9.28
C LEU A 687 -0.43 -24.69 -9.51
N ARG A 688 -0.62 -26.02 -9.50
CA ARG A 688 -1.93 -26.65 -9.72
C ARG A 688 -2.93 -26.40 -8.59
N GLY A 689 -2.48 -26.25 -7.33
CA GLY A 689 -3.37 -26.02 -6.19
C GLY A 689 -3.60 -24.54 -5.87
N ARG A 690 -2.53 -23.75 -5.75
CA ARG A 690 -2.57 -22.35 -5.30
C ARG A 690 -3.21 -21.40 -6.32
N LEU A 691 -3.14 -21.76 -7.60
CA LEU A 691 -3.60 -20.95 -8.73
C LEU A 691 -4.80 -21.57 -9.49
N GLN A 692 -5.41 -22.63 -8.94
CA GLN A 692 -6.42 -23.47 -9.62
C GLN A 692 -7.64 -22.71 -10.19
N GLU A 693 -7.95 -21.53 -9.63
CA GLU A 693 -9.05 -20.65 -10.09
C GLU A 693 -8.80 -20.08 -11.50
N HIS A 694 -7.53 -19.94 -11.90
CA HIS A 694 -7.12 -19.21 -13.10
C HIS A 694 -6.02 -19.93 -13.91
N LEU A 695 -5.44 -21.02 -13.39
CA LEU A 695 -4.42 -21.82 -14.06
C LEU A 695 -4.70 -23.32 -13.91
N LYS A 696 -4.94 -23.99 -15.04
CA LYS A 696 -5.04 -25.43 -15.16
C LYS A 696 -3.82 -25.95 -15.92
N LEU A 697 -3.00 -26.82 -15.33
CA LEU A 697 -1.82 -27.41 -15.99
C LEU A 697 -2.06 -28.89 -16.29
N ASP A 698 -2.75 -29.13 -17.41
CA ASP A 698 -3.33 -30.41 -17.81
C ASP A 698 -2.77 -31.02 -19.10
N LEU A 699 -1.94 -30.29 -19.85
CA LEU A 699 -1.20 -30.82 -21.00
C LEU A 699 0.28 -31.00 -20.64
N VAL A 700 0.88 -32.13 -21.02
CA VAL A 700 2.31 -32.42 -20.81
C VAL A 700 3.00 -32.64 -22.15
N GLY A 701 4.06 -31.87 -22.41
CA GLY A 701 4.87 -31.94 -23.63
C GLY A 701 6.25 -32.55 -23.45
N GLN A 702 6.79 -33.05 -24.56
CA GLN A 702 8.19 -33.44 -24.74
C GLN A 702 8.94 -32.30 -25.45
N LEU A 703 10.04 -31.81 -24.87
CA LEU A 703 10.91 -30.80 -25.49
C LEU A 703 12.32 -31.36 -25.79
N GLY A 704 13.20 -30.52 -26.33
CA GLY A 704 14.53 -30.95 -26.77
C GLY A 704 15.46 -31.31 -25.61
N GLY A 705 16.21 -32.41 -25.75
CA GLY A 705 17.18 -32.89 -24.75
C GLY A 705 16.59 -33.62 -23.53
N HIS A 706 15.26 -33.72 -23.41
CA HIS A 706 14.58 -34.45 -22.34
C HIS A 706 14.45 -35.96 -22.64
N SER A 707 14.63 -36.83 -21.64
CA SER A 707 14.42 -38.28 -21.78
C SER A 707 12.93 -38.70 -21.70
N PHE A 708 12.06 -37.87 -21.11
CA PHE A 708 10.63 -38.11 -20.98
C PHE A 708 9.81 -36.80 -21.08
N PRO A 709 8.51 -36.87 -21.43
CA PRO A 709 7.62 -35.71 -21.42
C PRO A 709 7.40 -35.21 -19.99
N ARG A 710 7.76 -33.96 -19.72
CA ARG A 710 7.63 -33.32 -18.39
C ARG A 710 7.27 -31.84 -18.42
N THR A 711 6.99 -31.27 -19.60
CA THR A 711 6.71 -29.85 -19.76
C THR A 711 5.21 -29.58 -19.66
N HIS A 712 4.75 -29.18 -18.47
CA HIS A 712 3.36 -28.88 -18.15
C HIS A 712 2.93 -27.52 -18.70
N ARG A 713 1.82 -27.50 -19.43
CA ARG A 713 1.21 -26.30 -20.02
C ARG A 713 -0.33 -26.36 -19.90
N PRO A 714 -1.04 -25.23 -19.97
CA PRO A 714 -2.50 -25.23 -19.95
C PRO A 714 -3.08 -25.65 -21.31
N SER A 715 -4.30 -26.20 -21.28
CA SER A 715 -5.16 -26.34 -22.47
C SER A 715 -5.74 -25.01 -22.98
N THR A 716 -5.53 -23.90 -22.26
CA THR A 716 -6.05 -22.55 -22.57
C THR A 716 -5.00 -21.47 -22.33
N GLY A 717 -4.69 -20.69 -23.37
CA GLY A 717 -3.68 -19.61 -23.31
C GLY A 717 -2.23 -20.09 -23.36
N LEU A 718 -1.28 -19.15 -23.40
CA LEU A 718 0.16 -19.47 -23.36
C LEU A 718 0.62 -19.66 -21.91
N ALA A 719 1.45 -20.67 -21.65
CA ALA A 719 1.78 -21.09 -20.29
C ALA A 719 2.33 -19.96 -19.40
N GLY A 720 3.16 -19.09 -19.96
CA GLY A 720 3.76 -17.94 -19.29
C GLY A 720 2.74 -16.87 -18.90
N SER A 721 1.96 -16.37 -19.86
CA SER A 721 0.93 -15.35 -19.59
C SER A 721 -0.15 -15.88 -18.65
N SER A 722 -0.59 -17.14 -18.81
CA SER A 722 -1.54 -17.77 -17.88
C SER A 722 -0.99 -17.88 -16.45
N MET A 723 0.30 -18.21 -16.26
CA MET A 723 0.93 -18.23 -14.93
C MET A 723 1.05 -16.83 -14.31
N ILE A 724 1.46 -15.84 -15.11
CA ILE A 724 1.62 -14.45 -14.66
C ILE A 724 0.25 -13.86 -14.26
N PHE A 725 -0.77 -13.99 -15.12
CA PHE A 725 -2.14 -13.57 -14.84
C PHE A 725 -2.71 -14.25 -13.59
N ALA A 726 -2.56 -15.57 -13.46
CA ALA A 726 -3.09 -16.31 -12.32
C ALA A 726 -2.44 -15.89 -10.99
N ILE A 727 -1.13 -15.56 -10.98
CA ILE A 727 -0.47 -15.01 -9.79
C ILE A 727 -0.92 -13.56 -9.55
N GLN A 728 -1.04 -12.72 -10.57
CA GLN A 728 -1.58 -11.35 -10.43
C GLN A 728 -2.96 -11.36 -9.75
N LYS A 729 -3.86 -12.27 -10.13
CA LYS A 729 -5.18 -12.40 -9.49
C LYS A 729 -5.12 -12.88 -8.03
N GLN A 730 -4.05 -13.54 -7.57
CA GLN A 730 -3.83 -13.78 -6.13
C GLN A 730 -3.20 -12.57 -5.42
N LEU A 731 -2.33 -11.82 -6.10
CA LEU A 731 -1.73 -10.59 -5.57
C LEU A 731 -2.77 -9.46 -5.42
N GLU A 732 -3.74 -9.36 -6.34
CA GLU A 732 -4.90 -8.47 -6.24
C GLU A 732 -5.72 -8.71 -4.97
N LYS A 733 -5.96 -9.98 -4.60
CA LYS A 733 -6.63 -10.33 -3.33
C LYS A 733 -5.85 -9.81 -2.13
N TYR A 734 -4.53 -10.04 -2.07
CA TYR A 734 -3.69 -9.50 -0.98
C TYR A 734 -3.66 -7.97 -0.92
N ALA A 735 -3.64 -7.28 -2.07
CA ALA A 735 -3.69 -5.82 -2.13
C ALA A 735 -5.05 -5.26 -1.68
N ALA A 736 -6.15 -5.96 -1.97
CA ALA A 736 -7.49 -5.60 -1.51
C ALA A 736 -7.69 -5.88 -0.01
N GLU A 737 -7.21 -7.02 0.49
CA GLU A 737 -7.29 -7.42 1.90
C GLU A 737 -6.37 -6.57 2.81
N SER A 738 -5.15 -6.28 2.36
CA SER A 738 -4.13 -5.66 3.22
C SER A 738 -3.04 -4.91 2.44
N LYS A 739 -3.32 -3.65 2.09
CA LYS A 739 -2.37 -2.72 1.46
C LYS A 739 -1.04 -2.52 2.22
N SER A 740 -0.99 -2.84 3.51
CA SER A 740 0.24 -2.80 4.32
C SER A 740 1.14 -4.04 4.15
N ARG A 741 0.67 -5.09 3.44
CA ARG A 741 1.41 -6.32 3.19
C ARG A 741 1.96 -6.46 1.78
N LEU A 742 1.35 -5.79 0.78
CA LEU A 742 1.83 -5.79 -0.60
C LEU A 742 1.78 -4.39 -1.20
N GLN A 743 2.93 -3.95 -1.72
CA GLN A 743 3.07 -2.77 -2.56
C GLN A 743 3.66 -3.18 -3.92
N ILE A 744 3.12 -2.65 -5.03
CA ILE A 744 3.64 -2.89 -6.38
C ILE A 744 3.93 -1.54 -7.05
N LEU A 745 5.20 -1.30 -7.35
CA LEU A 745 5.71 -0.08 -7.95
C LEU A 745 6.14 -0.38 -9.39
N LYS A 746 5.24 -0.10 -10.34
CA LYS A 746 5.53 -0.15 -11.78
C LYS A 746 6.40 1.06 -12.19
N TRP A 747 6.94 1.05 -13.41
CA TRP A 747 7.84 2.11 -13.94
C TRP A 747 9.02 2.49 -13.03
N SER A 748 9.40 1.64 -12.09
CA SER A 748 10.35 1.93 -11.00
C SER A 748 11.67 1.20 -11.24
N ARG A 749 12.62 1.88 -11.91
CA ARG A 749 13.92 1.30 -12.26
C ARG A 749 14.91 1.47 -11.11
N ALA A 750 15.31 0.37 -10.48
CA ALA A 750 16.38 0.38 -9.47
C ALA A 750 17.71 0.89 -10.07
N THR A 751 18.37 1.80 -9.37
CA THR A 751 19.64 2.46 -9.76
C THR A 751 20.82 2.08 -8.88
N LYS A 752 20.58 1.57 -7.68
CA LYS A 752 21.62 1.25 -6.68
C LYS A 752 21.09 0.28 -5.63
N LEU A 753 21.97 -0.56 -5.08
CA LEU A 753 21.69 -1.33 -3.87
C LEU A 753 22.15 -0.54 -2.65
N LEU A 754 21.26 -0.37 -1.67
CA LEU A 754 21.57 0.33 -0.43
C LEU A 754 22.22 -0.63 0.54
N LYS A 755 23.48 -0.36 0.88
CA LYS A 755 24.21 -1.10 1.91
C LYS A 755 24.15 -0.36 3.24
N ASP A 756 23.94 -1.11 4.31
CA ASP A 756 24.30 -0.67 5.65
C ASP A 756 25.83 -0.56 5.78
N SER A 757 26.30 0.51 6.42
CA SER A 757 27.74 0.82 6.55
C SER A 757 28.46 -0.01 7.59
N THR A 758 27.72 -0.61 8.54
CA THR A 758 28.29 -1.31 9.70
C THR A 758 28.37 -2.81 9.47
N SER A 759 27.27 -3.41 9.00
CA SER A 759 27.13 -4.84 8.70
C SER A 759 27.49 -5.21 7.25
N GLY A 760 27.55 -4.22 6.35
CA GLY A 760 27.73 -4.44 4.90
C GLY A 760 26.53 -5.07 4.18
N ALA A 761 25.43 -5.33 4.90
CA ALA A 761 24.22 -5.96 4.39
C ALA A 761 23.49 -5.06 3.38
N VAL A 762 22.84 -5.66 2.38
CA VAL A 762 21.91 -4.94 1.49
C VAL A 762 20.55 -4.82 2.18
N VAL A 763 20.17 -3.58 2.49
CA VAL A 763 19.00 -3.23 3.33
C VAL A 763 17.94 -2.42 2.58
N GLY A 764 18.06 -2.32 1.25
CA GLY A 764 17.16 -1.53 0.43
C GLY A 764 17.67 -1.29 -0.99
N VAL A 765 16.91 -0.51 -1.76
CA VAL A 765 17.28 -0.08 -3.12
C VAL A 765 16.98 1.41 -3.32
N GLU A 766 17.81 2.05 -4.14
CA GLU A 766 17.51 3.33 -4.78
C GLU A 766 16.83 3.04 -6.12
N TYR A 767 15.82 3.83 -6.49
CA TYR A 767 15.16 3.73 -7.80
C TYR A 767 14.76 5.09 -8.36
N ILE A 768 14.50 5.14 -9.66
CA ILE A 768 13.93 6.30 -10.37
C ILE A 768 12.63 5.90 -11.08
N ASP A 769 11.73 6.87 -11.25
CA ASP A 769 10.59 6.74 -12.16
C ASP A 769 11.08 6.85 -13.61
N VAL A 770 10.70 5.87 -14.44
CA VAL A 770 10.99 5.81 -15.89
C VAL A 770 9.72 5.79 -16.75
N ASN A 771 8.55 6.08 -16.17
CA ASN A 771 7.29 6.21 -16.89
C ASN A 771 7.39 7.30 -17.98
N PRO A 772 7.15 7.00 -19.27
CA PRO A 772 7.26 7.99 -20.35
C PRO A 772 6.40 9.25 -20.17
N LYS A 773 5.37 9.22 -19.30
CA LYS A 773 4.50 10.37 -19.00
C LYS A 773 5.03 11.28 -17.87
N THR A 774 6.00 10.83 -17.07
CA THR A 774 6.55 11.57 -15.91
C THR A 774 8.09 11.58 -15.85
N ALA A 775 8.77 10.83 -16.72
CA ALA A 775 10.23 10.73 -16.77
C ALA A 775 10.92 12.10 -16.83
N GLY A 776 11.87 12.32 -15.92
CA GLY A 776 12.57 13.60 -15.77
C GLY A 776 11.93 14.58 -14.78
N THR A 777 10.75 14.31 -14.22
CA THR A 777 10.13 15.20 -13.20
C THR A 777 10.45 14.81 -11.75
N GLY A 778 10.99 13.60 -11.51
CA GLY A 778 11.28 13.06 -10.18
C GLY A 778 12.75 12.70 -9.98
N GLY A 779 13.23 12.84 -8.74
CA GLY A 779 14.57 12.42 -8.32
C GLY A 779 14.65 10.95 -7.89
N ALA A 780 15.86 10.48 -7.60
CA ALA A 780 16.10 9.15 -7.08
C ALA A 780 15.50 8.98 -5.67
N THR A 781 14.85 7.84 -5.42
CA THR A 781 14.10 7.53 -4.19
C THR A 781 14.68 6.27 -3.54
N GLU A 782 14.96 6.34 -2.23
CA GLU A 782 15.43 5.19 -1.43
C GLU A 782 14.26 4.49 -0.71
N ILE A 783 14.22 3.16 -0.76
CA ILE A 783 13.30 2.31 0.01
C ILE A 783 14.06 1.18 0.70
N LYS A 784 13.57 0.73 1.87
CA LYS A 784 14.27 -0.22 2.75
C LYS A 784 13.45 -1.47 3.07
N ALA A 785 14.15 -2.59 3.22
CA ALA A 785 13.60 -3.90 3.58
C ALA A 785 14.66 -4.74 4.30
N ARG A 786 14.23 -5.82 4.97
CA ARG A 786 15.14 -6.79 5.60
C ARG A 786 15.98 -7.57 4.58
N ASN A 787 15.47 -7.70 3.35
CA ASN A 787 16.11 -8.38 2.24
C ASN A 787 15.80 -7.65 0.92
N VAL A 788 16.70 -7.76 -0.05
CA VAL A 788 16.48 -7.44 -1.46
C VAL A 788 16.64 -8.71 -2.28
N VAL A 789 15.61 -9.07 -3.05
CA VAL A 789 15.60 -10.20 -3.96
C VAL A 789 15.63 -9.67 -5.39
N LEU A 790 16.68 -10.00 -6.13
CA LEU A 790 16.82 -9.61 -7.53
C LEU A 790 16.22 -10.69 -8.44
N THR A 791 15.26 -10.29 -9.26
CA THR A 791 14.50 -11.15 -10.19
C THR A 791 14.33 -10.47 -11.55
N THR A 792 15.33 -9.67 -11.96
CA THR A 792 15.29 -8.77 -13.13
C THR A 792 15.40 -9.45 -14.49
N GLY A 793 15.52 -10.78 -14.53
CA GLY A 793 15.84 -11.53 -15.75
C GLY A 793 17.26 -11.30 -16.27
N GLY A 794 17.53 -11.80 -17.48
CA GLY A 794 18.85 -11.78 -18.12
C GLY A 794 19.28 -10.46 -18.75
N TYR A 795 20.22 -10.56 -19.67
CA TYR A 795 20.82 -9.46 -20.44
C TYR A 795 20.70 -9.65 -21.96
N ALA A 796 19.81 -10.54 -22.41
CA ALA A 796 19.62 -10.98 -23.79
C ALA A 796 19.12 -9.89 -24.79
N SER A 797 18.83 -8.67 -24.33
CA SER A 797 18.49 -7.51 -25.18
C SER A 797 19.42 -6.31 -24.97
N ASP A 798 20.53 -6.47 -24.24
CA ASP A 798 21.51 -5.40 -24.06
C ASP A 798 22.46 -5.31 -25.25
N TYR A 799 22.23 -4.33 -26.12
CA TYR A 799 23.12 -3.96 -27.22
C TYR A 799 23.94 -2.68 -26.93
N THR A 800 23.98 -2.21 -25.67
CA THR A 800 24.70 -0.99 -25.29
C THR A 800 26.22 -1.20 -25.15
N GLU A 801 26.98 -0.11 -25.07
CA GLU A 801 28.41 -0.16 -24.72
C GLU A 801 28.69 -0.79 -23.34
N THR A 802 27.69 -0.80 -22.45
CA THR A 802 27.77 -1.45 -21.12
C THR A 802 27.32 -2.91 -21.13
N SER A 803 27.10 -3.49 -22.31
CA SER A 803 26.53 -4.83 -22.45
C SER A 803 27.46 -5.93 -21.97
N ILE A 804 26.90 -6.82 -21.15
CA ILE A 804 27.55 -8.07 -20.74
C ILE A 804 27.77 -8.97 -21.97
N ILE A 805 26.85 -8.96 -22.96
CA ILE A 805 27.07 -9.64 -24.24
C ILE A 805 28.27 -9.02 -24.98
N LYS A 806 28.40 -7.69 -25.02
CA LYS A 806 29.53 -7.03 -25.70
C LYS A 806 30.87 -7.33 -25.01
N ALA A 807 30.89 -7.45 -23.68
CA ALA A 807 32.09 -7.77 -22.91
C ALA A 807 32.53 -9.24 -23.03
N HIS A 808 31.57 -10.19 -23.08
CA HIS A 808 31.84 -11.63 -23.01
C HIS A 808 31.69 -12.38 -24.34
N ARG A 809 30.67 -12.03 -25.13
CA ARG A 809 30.25 -12.72 -26.36
C ARG A 809 29.90 -11.75 -27.50
N PRO A 810 30.83 -10.84 -27.90
CA PRO A 810 30.56 -9.88 -28.98
C PRO A 810 30.26 -10.55 -30.33
N ASP A 811 30.66 -11.82 -30.51
CA ASP A 811 30.32 -12.66 -31.66
C ASP A 811 28.80 -12.91 -31.84
N LEU A 812 28.02 -12.79 -30.76
CA LEU A 812 26.57 -12.98 -30.77
C LEU A 812 25.79 -11.74 -31.18
N LEU A 813 26.35 -10.52 -31.06
CA LEU A 813 25.63 -9.25 -31.28
C LEU A 813 25.07 -9.07 -32.71
N LYS A 814 25.49 -9.90 -33.67
CA LYS A 814 24.93 -9.97 -35.02
C LYS A 814 23.48 -10.50 -35.04
N TYR A 815 23.15 -11.47 -34.17
CA TYR A 815 21.85 -12.14 -34.13
C TYR A 815 20.76 -11.20 -33.60
N ALA A 816 19.52 -11.45 -34.00
CA ALA A 816 18.34 -10.88 -33.33
C ALA A 816 18.09 -11.61 -32.00
N THR A 817 17.27 -11.03 -31.12
CA THR A 817 16.85 -11.63 -29.84
C THR A 817 15.35 -11.97 -29.82
N THR A 818 14.91 -12.80 -28.87
CA THR A 818 13.47 -13.04 -28.59
C THR A 818 12.98 -12.32 -27.33
N ASN A 819 13.77 -11.41 -26.77
CA ASN A 819 13.55 -10.85 -25.43
C ASN A 819 13.12 -9.38 -25.49
N GLY A 820 12.23 -8.98 -24.58
CA GLY A 820 11.69 -7.62 -24.53
C GLY A 820 12.77 -6.57 -24.28
N LYS A 821 12.53 -5.32 -24.71
CA LYS A 821 13.48 -4.19 -24.63
C LYS A 821 14.01 -3.93 -23.22
N GLY A 822 13.29 -4.34 -22.17
CA GLY A 822 13.72 -4.28 -20.78
C GLY A 822 14.83 -5.26 -20.35
N THR A 823 15.21 -6.24 -21.18
CA THR A 823 16.14 -7.34 -20.81
C THR A 823 17.62 -6.92 -20.87
N THR A 824 18.00 -5.93 -20.04
CA THR A 824 19.24 -5.15 -20.16
C THR A 824 20.31 -5.46 -19.10
N GLY A 825 20.13 -6.53 -18.30
CA GLY A 825 21.09 -6.91 -17.27
C GLY A 825 21.21 -5.94 -16.09
N ASP A 826 20.27 -5.02 -15.89
CA ASP A 826 20.35 -3.99 -14.85
C ASP A 826 20.68 -4.58 -13.47
N GLY A 827 19.94 -5.60 -13.02
CA GLY A 827 20.18 -6.27 -11.73
C GLY A 827 21.56 -6.92 -11.60
N HIS A 828 22.13 -7.43 -12.70
CA HIS A 828 23.49 -7.94 -12.71
C HIS A 828 24.50 -6.82 -12.43
N LYS A 829 24.36 -5.69 -13.13
CA LYS A 829 25.25 -4.53 -13.00
C LYS A 829 25.17 -3.94 -11.58
N LEU A 830 23.96 -3.88 -11.00
CA LEU A 830 23.74 -3.46 -9.61
C LEU A 830 24.44 -4.37 -8.60
N ALA A 831 24.29 -5.69 -8.73
CA ALA A 831 24.89 -6.65 -7.81
C ALA A 831 26.43 -6.73 -7.97
N LEU A 832 26.95 -6.68 -9.20
CA LEU A 832 28.38 -6.62 -9.48
C LEU A 832 29.02 -5.35 -8.89
N ALA A 833 28.37 -4.19 -9.02
CA ALA A 833 28.79 -2.96 -8.36
C ALA A 833 28.73 -3.04 -6.82
N ALA A 834 27.84 -3.88 -6.28
CA ALA A 834 27.77 -4.22 -4.87
C ALA A 834 28.74 -5.34 -4.43
N GLY A 835 29.63 -5.82 -5.31
CA GLY A 835 30.67 -6.82 -5.00
C GLY A 835 30.25 -8.29 -5.11
N ALA A 836 29.10 -8.57 -5.73
CA ALA A 836 28.70 -9.94 -6.07
C ALA A 836 29.67 -10.59 -7.07
N ALA A 837 29.80 -11.91 -6.99
CA ALA A 837 30.40 -12.72 -8.03
C ALA A 837 29.37 -13.04 -9.12
N ALA A 838 29.85 -13.11 -10.35
CA ALA A 838 29.14 -13.76 -11.45
C ALA A 838 29.89 -15.02 -11.92
N VAL A 839 29.19 -15.89 -12.61
CA VAL A 839 29.71 -17.15 -13.16
C VAL A 839 29.03 -17.45 -14.50
N ASP A 840 29.70 -18.21 -15.37
CA ASP A 840 29.21 -18.63 -16.68
C ASP A 840 28.81 -17.49 -17.66
N LEU A 841 29.28 -16.24 -17.49
CA LEU A 841 28.86 -15.08 -18.31
C LEU A 841 29.04 -15.25 -19.84
N ASP A 842 29.93 -16.14 -20.26
CA ASP A 842 30.18 -16.50 -21.67
C ASP A 842 29.13 -17.50 -22.24
N ASP A 843 28.41 -18.21 -21.37
CA ASP A 843 27.36 -19.18 -21.71
C ASP A 843 26.02 -18.44 -21.95
N ILE A 844 25.75 -18.13 -23.21
CA ILE A 844 24.51 -17.50 -23.69
C ILE A 844 23.87 -18.40 -24.74
N GLN A 845 22.59 -18.76 -24.56
CA GLN A 845 21.85 -19.63 -25.45
C GLN A 845 21.25 -18.86 -26.62
N VAL A 846 21.64 -19.30 -27.82
CA VAL A 846 20.90 -19.05 -29.06
C VAL A 846 19.81 -20.12 -29.17
N HIS A 847 18.57 -19.71 -29.42
CA HIS A 847 17.47 -20.61 -29.78
C HIS A 847 17.50 -20.85 -31.29
N PRO A 848 17.33 -22.11 -31.77
CA PRO A 848 17.37 -22.40 -33.19
C PRO A 848 16.19 -21.80 -33.97
N THR A 849 15.06 -21.51 -33.30
CA THR A 849 13.81 -21.13 -33.99
C THR A 849 13.23 -19.83 -33.45
N GLY A 850 13.69 -18.69 -33.97
CA GLY A 850 12.94 -17.42 -34.00
C GLY A 850 12.34 -17.21 -35.39
N PHE A 851 11.09 -16.77 -35.51
CA PHE A 851 10.46 -16.56 -36.81
C PHE A 851 11.06 -15.36 -37.54
N VAL A 852 11.32 -15.54 -38.83
CA VAL A 852 11.58 -14.44 -39.78
C VAL A 852 10.23 -14.03 -40.36
N ASN A 853 9.82 -12.77 -40.16
CA ASN A 853 8.68 -12.23 -40.90
C ASN A 853 9.14 -11.86 -42.32
N PRO A 854 8.51 -12.34 -43.41
CA PRO A 854 8.84 -11.88 -44.75
C PRO A 854 8.61 -10.38 -44.98
N ALA A 855 7.75 -9.72 -44.18
CA ALA A 855 7.52 -8.28 -44.25
C ALA A 855 8.55 -7.45 -43.47
N ASP A 856 9.17 -8.02 -42.43
CA ASP A 856 10.27 -7.43 -41.65
C ASP A 856 11.31 -8.51 -41.30
N PRO A 857 12.19 -8.86 -42.25
CA PRO A 857 13.17 -9.93 -42.05
C PRO A 857 14.32 -9.49 -41.12
N ASP A 858 14.59 -8.19 -41.01
CA ASP A 858 15.73 -7.63 -40.28
C ASP A 858 15.45 -7.32 -38.81
N ASN A 859 14.17 -7.36 -38.37
CA ASN A 859 13.77 -7.06 -37.00
C ASN A 859 14.69 -7.70 -35.94
N LYS A 860 15.21 -6.87 -35.02
CA LYS A 860 16.10 -7.34 -33.95
C LYS A 860 15.38 -7.98 -32.76
N VAL A 861 14.04 -7.90 -32.68
CA VAL A 861 13.21 -8.64 -31.72
C VAL A 861 12.27 -9.57 -32.51
N LYS A 862 12.59 -10.86 -32.58
CA LYS A 862 11.82 -11.85 -33.36
C LYS A 862 10.87 -12.65 -32.47
N THR A 863 9.67 -12.91 -32.97
CA THR A 863 8.73 -13.82 -32.30
C THR A 863 9.35 -15.21 -32.17
N LEU A 864 9.40 -15.74 -30.94
CA LEU A 864 9.84 -17.10 -30.68
C LEU A 864 8.93 -18.11 -31.39
N CYS A 865 9.48 -18.94 -32.28
CA CYS A 865 8.81 -20.14 -32.77
C CYS A 865 8.96 -21.20 -31.66
N ALA A 866 7.87 -21.43 -30.92
CA ALA A 866 7.91 -22.20 -29.67
C ALA A 866 8.43 -23.63 -29.89
N GLU A 867 9.29 -24.10 -28.98
CA GLU A 867 9.92 -25.43 -29.07
C GLU A 867 8.89 -26.57 -29.08
N ILE A 868 7.70 -26.35 -28.49
CA ILE A 868 6.61 -27.32 -28.51
C ILE A 868 6.07 -27.62 -29.93
N LEU A 869 6.27 -26.75 -30.93
CA LEU A 869 5.94 -27.08 -32.33
C LEU A 869 6.82 -28.24 -32.84
N ARG A 870 8.08 -28.30 -32.42
CA ARG A 870 8.98 -29.46 -32.66
C ARG A 870 8.66 -30.63 -31.73
N GLY A 871 8.30 -30.33 -30.48
CA GLY A 871 7.87 -31.30 -29.46
C GLY A 871 6.68 -32.15 -29.89
N GLU A 872 5.70 -31.53 -30.54
CA GLU A 872 4.50 -32.17 -31.08
C GLU A 872 4.69 -32.69 -32.52
N GLY A 873 5.94 -32.86 -32.99
CA GLY A 873 6.25 -33.57 -34.23
C GLY A 873 6.63 -32.71 -35.45
N GLY A 874 6.65 -31.38 -35.32
CA GLY A 874 7.14 -30.49 -36.37
C GLY A 874 8.62 -30.69 -36.68
N ILE A 875 8.96 -30.66 -37.96
CA ILE A 875 10.31 -30.92 -38.50
C ILE A 875 11.01 -29.64 -38.96
N LEU A 876 12.34 -29.67 -39.05
CA LEU A 876 13.17 -28.57 -39.54
C LEU A 876 13.82 -28.95 -40.86
N MET A 877 13.72 -28.06 -41.84
CA MET A 877 14.11 -28.32 -43.22
C MET A 877 14.89 -27.16 -43.82
N THR A 878 15.87 -27.47 -44.67
CA THR A 878 16.67 -26.48 -45.40
C THR A 878 15.84 -25.76 -46.48
N ARG A 879 16.44 -24.75 -47.11
CA ARG A 879 15.92 -24.12 -48.36
C ARG A 879 15.78 -25.13 -49.51
N ASP A 880 16.50 -26.24 -49.43
CA ASP A 880 16.41 -27.39 -50.33
C ASP A 880 15.27 -28.38 -50.00
N GLY A 881 14.49 -28.19 -48.93
CA GLY A 881 13.43 -29.13 -48.55
C GLY A 881 13.97 -30.47 -48.01
N LEU A 882 15.14 -30.44 -47.36
CA LEU A 882 15.76 -31.61 -46.73
C LEU A 882 15.85 -31.43 -45.20
N ARG A 883 15.58 -32.50 -44.44
CA ARG A 883 15.90 -32.53 -43.00
C ARG A 883 17.41 -32.62 -42.78
N PHE A 884 17.91 -32.07 -41.68
CA PHE A 884 19.35 -31.93 -41.44
C PHE A 884 19.81 -32.19 -39.99
N ALA A 885 18.88 -32.43 -39.05
CA ALA A 885 19.16 -32.61 -37.62
C ALA A 885 18.03 -33.37 -36.92
N ASN A 886 18.32 -33.90 -35.73
CA ASN A 886 17.27 -34.30 -34.77
C ASN A 886 16.66 -33.04 -34.15
N GLU A 887 15.40 -32.74 -34.46
CA GLU A 887 14.70 -31.53 -34.01
C GLU A 887 14.43 -31.45 -32.50
N LEU A 888 14.65 -32.57 -31.78
CA LEU A 888 14.57 -32.70 -30.32
C LEU A 888 15.96 -32.92 -29.68
N GLY A 889 17.04 -32.60 -30.39
CA GLY A 889 18.34 -32.36 -29.78
C GLY A 889 18.33 -31.11 -28.89
N THR A 890 19.44 -30.87 -28.19
CA THR A 890 19.64 -29.62 -27.42
C THR A 890 19.80 -28.42 -28.34
N ARG A 891 19.57 -27.20 -27.82
CA ARG A 891 19.43 -25.99 -28.64
C ARG A 891 20.76 -25.55 -29.26
N ASP A 892 21.86 -25.80 -28.56
CA ASP A 892 23.23 -25.71 -29.06
C ASP A 892 23.50 -26.69 -30.23
N TYR A 893 23.11 -27.96 -30.12
CA TYR A 893 23.21 -28.94 -31.20
C TYR A 893 22.40 -28.53 -32.43
N VAL A 894 21.12 -28.16 -32.27
CA VAL A 894 20.28 -27.78 -33.42
C VAL A 894 20.82 -26.50 -34.08
N THR A 895 21.26 -25.51 -33.28
CA THR A 895 21.86 -24.28 -33.81
C THR A 895 23.21 -24.54 -34.49
N GLY A 896 24.05 -25.42 -33.95
CA GLY A 896 25.30 -25.86 -34.59
C GLY A 896 25.02 -26.53 -35.94
N ARG A 897 24.06 -27.46 -35.98
CA ARG A 897 23.61 -28.09 -37.22
C ARG A 897 23.05 -27.10 -38.24
N MET A 898 22.41 -26.00 -37.82
CA MET A 898 22.00 -24.91 -38.71
C MET A 898 23.21 -24.16 -39.28
N LEU A 899 24.16 -23.75 -38.42
CA LEU A 899 25.40 -23.06 -38.80
C LEU A 899 26.29 -23.87 -39.75
N GLU A 900 26.24 -25.20 -39.64
CA GLU A 900 26.93 -26.15 -40.52
C GLU A 900 26.20 -26.42 -41.86
N THR A 901 24.96 -25.95 -42.03
CA THR A 901 24.09 -26.37 -43.16
C THR A 901 23.69 -25.21 -44.10
N ASP A 902 23.51 -23.98 -43.60
CA ASP A 902 23.13 -22.82 -44.43
C ASP A 902 23.79 -21.53 -43.90
N SER A 903 24.45 -20.78 -44.79
CA SER A 903 25.13 -19.51 -44.44
C SER A 903 24.18 -18.35 -44.21
N ASP A 904 23.01 -18.37 -44.85
CA ASP A 904 21.98 -17.33 -44.75
C ASP A 904 21.11 -17.55 -43.49
N LEU A 905 21.25 -18.71 -42.86
CA LEU A 905 20.61 -19.12 -41.61
C LEU A 905 19.07 -19.06 -41.63
N GLN A 906 18.46 -19.26 -42.79
CA GLN A 906 17.00 -19.35 -42.95
C GLN A 906 16.57 -20.78 -43.23
N PHE A 907 15.65 -21.30 -42.41
CA PHE A 907 15.15 -22.67 -42.48
C PHE A 907 13.62 -22.68 -42.43
N ALA A 908 12.99 -23.72 -42.96
CA ALA A 908 11.57 -23.96 -42.77
C ALA A 908 11.32 -24.77 -41.49
N VAL A 909 10.39 -24.32 -40.65
CA VAL A 909 9.67 -25.21 -39.73
C VAL A 909 8.41 -25.71 -40.43
N VAL A 910 8.12 -27.00 -40.34
CA VAL A 910 6.99 -27.65 -41.03
C VAL A 910 6.22 -28.52 -40.04
N LEU A 911 4.90 -28.35 -39.99
CA LEU A 911 3.97 -29.18 -39.23
C LEU A 911 2.94 -29.80 -40.18
N ASN A 912 2.50 -31.01 -39.86
CA ASN A 912 1.31 -31.62 -40.46
C ASN A 912 0.05 -31.24 -39.65
N GLN A 913 -1.14 -31.64 -40.12
CA GLN A 913 -2.40 -31.30 -39.45
C GLN A 913 -2.48 -31.83 -38.00
N ALA A 914 -1.95 -33.03 -37.73
CA ALA A 914 -2.00 -33.62 -36.41
C ALA A 914 -1.12 -32.85 -35.39
N ALA A 915 0.09 -32.46 -35.77
CA ALA A 915 0.98 -31.62 -34.96
C ALA A 915 0.40 -30.21 -34.75
N ALA A 916 -0.23 -29.63 -35.78
CA ALA A 916 -0.93 -28.36 -35.67
C ALA A 916 -2.10 -28.42 -34.66
N SER A 917 -2.92 -29.49 -34.68
CA SER A 917 -4.01 -29.69 -33.72
C SER A 917 -3.53 -29.93 -32.27
N LYS A 918 -2.30 -30.42 -32.04
CA LYS A 918 -1.70 -30.46 -30.68
C LYS A 918 -1.09 -29.12 -30.24
N THR A 919 -1.04 -28.14 -31.14
CA THR A 919 -0.51 -26.79 -30.91
C THR A 919 -1.54 -25.70 -31.28
N GLU A 920 -2.83 -25.99 -31.08
CA GLU A 920 -3.98 -25.17 -31.52
C GLU A 920 -4.03 -23.74 -30.95
N ILE A 921 -3.37 -23.46 -29.82
CA ILE A 921 -3.20 -22.08 -29.30
C ILE A 921 -2.11 -21.31 -30.08
N HIS A 922 -1.12 -22.02 -30.62
CA HIS A 922 0.07 -21.44 -31.23
C HIS A 922 -0.07 -21.24 -32.73
N VAL A 923 -0.57 -22.25 -33.46
CA VAL A 923 -0.61 -22.20 -34.93
C VAL A 923 -1.54 -21.10 -35.46
N PRO A 924 -2.79 -20.93 -35.00
CA PRO A 924 -3.66 -19.81 -35.39
C PRO A 924 -3.06 -18.44 -35.03
N LEU A 925 -2.45 -18.31 -33.84
CA LEU A 925 -1.77 -17.08 -33.42
C LEU A 925 -0.61 -16.72 -34.37
N TYR A 926 0.23 -17.68 -34.74
CA TYR A 926 1.32 -17.46 -35.69
C TYR A 926 0.81 -17.25 -37.13
N MET A 927 -0.33 -17.83 -37.52
CA MET A 927 -1.00 -17.54 -38.80
C MET A 927 -1.58 -16.12 -38.85
N GLN A 928 -2.21 -15.64 -37.77
CA GLN A 928 -2.70 -14.26 -37.66
C GLN A 928 -1.55 -13.25 -37.77
N LYS A 929 -0.39 -13.53 -37.16
CA LYS A 929 0.86 -12.78 -37.37
C LYS A 929 1.46 -12.93 -38.78
N GLY A 930 0.96 -13.82 -39.64
CA GLY A 930 1.55 -14.13 -40.96
C GLY A 930 2.90 -14.84 -40.90
N LEU A 931 3.28 -15.40 -39.75
CA LEU A 931 4.54 -16.14 -39.53
C LEU A 931 4.40 -17.64 -39.84
N ILE A 932 3.17 -18.15 -39.85
CA ILE A 932 2.83 -19.47 -40.39
C ILE A 932 1.86 -19.30 -41.56
N LEU A 933 2.09 -20.05 -42.63
CA LEU A 933 1.23 -20.20 -43.80
C LEU A 933 0.67 -21.64 -43.83
N LYS A 934 -0.53 -21.80 -44.40
CA LYS A 934 -1.19 -23.10 -44.57
C LYS A 934 -1.27 -23.48 -46.05
N PHE A 935 -0.91 -24.73 -46.36
CA PHE A 935 -1.02 -25.35 -47.68
C PHE A 935 -1.77 -26.67 -47.55
N ASN A 936 -2.64 -27.04 -48.49
CA ASN A 936 -3.50 -28.22 -48.33
C ASN A 936 -2.81 -29.52 -48.77
N THR A 937 -1.89 -29.42 -49.73
CA THR A 937 -1.18 -30.54 -50.36
C THR A 937 0.34 -30.36 -50.28
N ALA A 938 1.11 -31.42 -50.54
CA ALA A 938 2.57 -31.34 -50.62
C ALA A 938 3.01 -30.62 -51.90
N GLU A 939 2.18 -30.68 -52.94
CA GLU A 939 2.30 -30.01 -54.23
C GLU A 939 2.17 -28.49 -54.08
N GLU A 940 1.12 -28.02 -53.39
CA GLU A 940 0.95 -26.61 -53.02
C GLU A 940 2.14 -26.10 -52.19
N LEU A 941 2.57 -26.88 -51.18
CA LEU A 941 3.67 -26.50 -50.30
C LEU A 941 5.03 -26.44 -51.03
N ALA A 942 5.30 -27.34 -51.98
CA ALA A 942 6.50 -27.26 -52.81
C ALA A 942 6.54 -26.00 -53.69
N GLY A 943 5.36 -25.43 -54.02
CA GLY A 943 5.23 -24.15 -54.74
C GLY A 943 5.48 -22.89 -53.89
N TRP A 944 5.66 -23.02 -52.56
CA TRP A 944 5.89 -21.89 -51.66
C TRP A 944 7.13 -21.07 -52.05
N THR A 945 7.02 -19.75 -52.02
CA THR A 945 8.06 -18.79 -52.46
C THR A 945 9.41 -18.90 -51.75
N PHE A 946 9.48 -19.48 -50.55
CA PHE A 946 10.74 -19.78 -49.85
C PHE A 946 11.52 -20.95 -50.48
N TRP A 947 10.82 -21.83 -51.19
CA TRP A 947 11.31 -23.12 -51.71
C TRP A 947 11.24 -23.22 -53.24
N ASN A 948 10.41 -22.43 -53.91
CA ASN A 948 10.33 -22.32 -55.35
C ASN A 948 11.56 -21.57 -55.92
N PRO A 949 12.31 -22.08 -56.91
CA PRO A 949 12.10 -23.32 -57.69
C PRO A 949 12.95 -24.54 -57.24
N HIS A 950 13.56 -24.47 -56.04
CA HIS A 950 14.55 -25.43 -55.54
C HIS A 950 13.98 -26.76 -55.01
N VAL A 951 12.69 -26.78 -54.64
CA VAL A 951 12.00 -27.95 -54.07
C VAL A 951 10.87 -28.41 -55.00
N THR A 952 10.74 -29.71 -55.17
CA THR A 952 9.63 -30.34 -55.91
C THR A 952 8.78 -31.20 -54.96
N ALA A 953 7.51 -31.42 -55.31
CA ALA A 953 6.61 -32.27 -54.53
C ALA A 953 7.22 -33.66 -54.27
N ALA A 954 7.87 -34.27 -55.28
CA ALA A 954 8.55 -35.56 -55.14
C ALA A 954 9.74 -35.53 -54.15
N LYS A 955 10.53 -34.45 -54.14
CA LYS A 955 11.65 -34.25 -53.19
C LYS A 955 11.11 -34.13 -51.76
N LEU A 956 10.05 -33.33 -51.59
CA LEU A 956 9.38 -33.11 -50.30
C LEU A 956 8.72 -34.40 -49.77
N GLN A 957 8.00 -35.12 -50.63
CA GLN A 957 7.37 -36.40 -50.31
C GLN A 957 8.38 -37.49 -49.93
N SER A 958 9.57 -37.48 -50.56
CA SER A 958 10.69 -38.36 -50.18
C SER A 958 11.23 -38.02 -48.78
N SER A 959 11.44 -36.73 -48.47
CA SER A 959 11.83 -36.26 -47.13
C SER A 959 10.82 -36.68 -46.05
N PHE A 960 9.52 -36.53 -46.31
CA PHE A 960 8.47 -36.94 -45.37
C PHE A 960 8.39 -38.48 -45.22
N SER A 961 8.45 -39.22 -46.32
CA SER A 961 8.41 -40.70 -46.29
C SER A 961 9.60 -41.30 -45.55
N SER A 962 10.76 -40.65 -45.63
CA SER A 962 11.99 -41.02 -44.90
C SER A 962 11.87 -40.74 -43.40
N TYR A 963 11.21 -39.64 -43.01
CA TYR A 963 10.87 -39.36 -41.61
C TYR A 963 9.92 -40.42 -41.04
N ASP A 964 8.88 -40.78 -41.79
CA ASP A 964 7.93 -41.82 -41.40
C ASP A 964 8.56 -43.23 -41.33
N ALA A 965 9.63 -43.49 -42.08
CA ALA A 965 10.43 -44.71 -41.93
C ALA A 965 11.19 -44.73 -40.60
N GLY A 966 11.97 -43.68 -40.30
CA GLY A 966 12.67 -43.56 -39.01
C GLY A 966 11.72 -43.59 -37.80
N ALA A 967 10.50 -43.06 -37.95
CA ALA A 967 9.46 -43.14 -36.93
C ALA A 967 8.95 -44.58 -36.69
N ARG A 968 8.83 -45.41 -37.74
CA ARG A 968 8.48 -46.84 -37.61
C ARG A 968 9.63 -47.68 -37.04
N GLU A 969 10.87 -47.29 -37.33
CA GLU A 969 12.09 -47.96 -36.83
C GLU A 969 12.46 -47.53 -35.41
N GLY A 970 11.86 -46.45 -34.88
CA GLY A 970 12.14 -45.89 -33.56
C GLY A 970 13.46 -45.12 -33.48
N ASN A 971 14.16 -44.93 -34.61
CA ASN A 971 15.38 -44.14 -34.74
C ASN A 971 15.57 -43.67 -36.19
N ASP A 972 15.90 -42.40 -36.43
CA ASP A 972 16.27 -41.91 -37.78
C ASP A 972 17.78 -41.72 -38.00
N ALA A 973 18.15 -41.30 -39.22
CA ALA A 973 19.52 -41.01 -39.64
C ALA A 973 20.22 -39.88 -38.84
N PHE A 974 19.49 -39.10 -38.05
CA PHE A 974 20.03 -38.06 -37.16
C PHE A 974 20.01 -38.48 -35.67
N GLY A 975 19.63 -39.73 -35.37
CA GLY A 975 19.52 -40.24 -34.00
C GLY A 975 18.29 -39.74 -33.24
N LYS A 976 17.26 -39.23 -33.93
CA LYS A 976 15.95 -38.90 -33.33
C LYS A 976 15.22 -40.18 -32.97
N LYS A 977 14.81 -40.31 -31.71
CA LYS A 977 14.09 -41.49 -31.16
C LYS A 977 12.65 -41.21 -30.75
N PHE A 978 12.28 -39.94 -30.65
CA PHE A 978 10.94 -39.49 -30.25
C PHE A 978 10.24 -38.85 -31.44
N PHE A 979 9.12 -39.44 -31.84
CA PHE A 979 8.31 -39.05 -32.98
C PHE A 979 6.85 -38.94 -32.51
N HIS A 980 6.21 -37.81 -32.80
CA HIS A 980 4.82 -37.55 -32.44
C HIS A 980 4.02 -37.15 -33.67
N ASN A 981 2.71 -37.42 -33.62
CA ASN A 981 1.74 -37.00 -34.65
C ASN A 981 2.10 -37.45 -36.08
N VAL A 982 2.77 -38.60 -36.23
CA VAL A 982 3.07 -39.30 -37.50
C VAL A 982 1.88 -40.15 -37.97
N PRO A 983 1.75 -40.48 -39.28
CA PRO A 983 2.65 -40.17 -40.39
C PRO A 983 2.64 -38.69 -40.79
N PHE A 984 3.70 -38.25 -41.44
CA PHE A 984 3.86 -36.91 -42.00
C PHE A 984 3.51 -36.87 -43.48
N ALA A 985 3.90 -37.90 -44.25
CA ALA A 985 3.83 -37.93 -45.72
C ALA A 985 2.41 -37.98 -46.30
N SER A 986 1.38 -38.22 -45.49
CA SER A 986 -0.03 -38.29 -45.92
C SER A 986 -0.97 -37.55 -44.96
N ALA A 987 -0.47 -36.51 -44.29
CA ALA A 987 -1.16 -35.82 -43.19
C ALA A 987 -1.33 -34.31 -43.42
N GLY A 988 -1.50 -33.92 -44.68
CA GLY A 988 -1.93 -32.56 -45.05
C GLY A 988 -3.30 -32.21 -44.43
N PRO A 989 -3.63 -30.91 -44.25
CA PRO A 989 -2.84 -29.74 -44.63
C PRO A 989 -1.55 -29.57 -43.82
N TYR A 990 -0.59 -28.89 -44.44
CA TYR A 990 0.71 -28.54 -43.86
C TYR A 990 0.76 -27.08 -43.44
N TYR A 991 1.50 -26.80 -42.37
CA TYR A 991 1.64 -25.48 -41.76
C TYR A 991 3.13 -25.14 -41.65
N VAL A 992 3.57 -24.04 -42.28
CA VAL A 992 5.01 -23.72 -42.43
C VAL A 992 5.36 -22.28 -42.13
N GLY A 993 6.56 -22.05 -41.62
CA GLY A 993 7.11 -20.71 -41.39
C GLY A 993 8.63 -20.67 -41.53
N ILE A 994 9.19 -19.49 -41.80
CA ILE A 994 10.65 -19.29 -41.89
C ILE A 994 11.20 -19.03 -40.49
N VAL A 995 12.28 -19.71 -40.12
CA VAL A 995 12.94 -19.61 -38.81
C VAL A 995 14.46 -19.44 -38.94
N THR A 996 15.04 -18.74 -37.97
CA THR A 996 16.47 -18.42 -37.90
C THR A 996 16.98 -18.47 -36.44
N PRO A 997 18.30 -18.67 -36.20
CA PRO A 997 18.86 -18.64 -34.86
C PRO A 997 18.82 -17.24 -34.22
N VAL A 998 18.45 -17.17 -32.95
CA VAL A 998 18.22 -15.92 -32.20
C VAL A 998 18.73 -16.00 -30.76
N ILE A 999 19.31 -14.92 -30.22
CA ILE A 999 19.65 -14.82 -28.80
C ILE A 999 18.36 -14.99 -27.99
N HIS A 1000 18.38 -15.87 -26.99
CA HIS A 1000 17.15 -16.26 -26.30
C HIS A 1000 17.26 -16.24 -24.78
N TYR A 1001 18.41 -16.60 -24.20
CA TYR A 1001 18.54 -16.71 -22.75
C TYR A 1001 19.98 -16.66 -22.28
N CYS A 1002 20.23 -16.03 -21.14
CA CYS A 1002 21.54 -15.96 -20.47
C CYS A 1002 21.66 -17.04 -19.41
N MET A 1003 22.59 -18.01 -19.55
CA MET A 1003 22.88 -18.99 -18.48
C MET A 1003 23.96 -18.52 -17.51
N GLY A 1004 24.77 -17.55 -17.95
CA GLY A 1004 25.61 -16.75 -17.09
C GLY A 1004 24.83 -15.73 -16.28
N GLY A 1005 25.28 -15.51 -15.05
CA GLY A 1005 24.61 -14.60 -14.12
C GLY A 1005 25.30 -14.54 -12.76
N LEU A 1006 24.60 -14.01 -11.76
CA LEU A 1006 25.05 -13.92 -10.37
C LEU A 1006 25.23 -15.31 -9.75
N ARG A 1007 26.34 -15.50 -9.04
CA ARG A 1007 26.60 -16.75 -8.31
C ARG A 1007 25.76 -16.78 -7.03
N ILE A 1008 24.99 -17.85 -6.83
CA ILE A 1008 24.19 -18.08 -5.62
C ILE A 1008 24.60 -19.36 -4.88
N ASP A 1009 24.17 -19.50 -3.62
CA ASP A 1009 24.09 -20.78 -2.92
C ASP A 1009 22.79 -21.55 -3.24
N ALA A 1010 22.54 -22.69 -2.56
CA ALA A 1010 21.34 -23.50 -2.78
C ALA A 1010 20.06 -22.86 -2.18
N GLU A 1011 20.24 -21.88 -1.30
CA GLU A 1011 19.22 -21.10 -0.61
C GLU A 1011 18.76 -19.86 -1.40
N GLY A 1012 19.52 -19.44 -2.41
CA GLY A 1012 19.28 -18.27 -3.24
C GLY A 1012 20.00 -16.99 -2.81
N SER A 1013 20.87 -17.05 -1.79
CA SER A 1013 21.71 -15.92 -1.37
C SER A 1013 22.76 -15.62 -2.43
N VAL A 1014 22.98 -14.34 -2.77
CA VAL A 1014 24.02 -13.92 -3.72
C VAL A 1014 25.40 -13.98 -3.06
N LEU A 1015 26.37 -14.60 -3.71
CA LEU A 1015 27.73 -14.78 -3.18
C LEU A 1015 28.69 -13.71 -3.71
N SER A 1016 29.65 -13.28 -2.90
CA SER A 1016 30.80 -12.46 -3.32
C SER A 1016 31.94 -13.30 -3.91
N ALA A 1017 33.01 -12.65 -4.37
CA ALA A 1017 34.14 -13.28 -5.08
C ALA A 1017 34.91 -14.34 -4.25
N ASP A 1018 34.93 -14.19 -2.93
CA ASP A 1018 35.44 -15.16 -1.96
C ASP A 1018 34.52 -16.39 -1.76
N GLY A 1019 33.26 -16.29 -2.18
CA GLY A 1019 32.23 -17.30 -1.99
C GLY A 1019 31.40 -17.15 -0.71
N SER A 1020 31.56 -16.07 0.06
CA SER A 1020 30.66 -15.79 1.20
C SER A 1020 29.32 -15.17 0.72
N PRO A 1021 28.19 -15.38 1.42
CA PRO A 1021 26.94 -14.72 1.08
C PRO A 1021 26.96 -13.22 1.41
N ILE A 1022 26.48 -12.38 0.48
CA ILE A 1022 26.23 -10.96 0.71
C ILE A 1022 24.95 -10.84 1.57
N PRO A 1023 25.02 -10.37 2.83
CA PRO A 1023 23.85 -10.41 3.71
C PRO A 1023 22.70 -9.56 3.18
N GLY A 1024 21.48 -10.09 3.26
CA GLY A 1024 20.26 -9.45 2.76
C GLY A 1024 20.07 -9.48 1.24
N LEU A 1025 21.05 -9.94 0.44
CA LEU A 1025 20.94 -9.98 -1.03
C LEU A 1025 20.69 -11.40 -1.55
N HIS A 1026 19.58 -11.58 -2.28
CA HIS A 1026 19.16 -12.85 -2.87
C HIS A 1026 18.86 -12.71 -4.37
N ALA A 1027 18.85 -13.80 -5.14
CA ALA A 1027 18.54 -13.73 -6.57
C ALA A 1027 17.89 -15.02 -7.13
N ALA A 1028 16.92 -14.88 -8.05
CA ALA A 1028 16.21 -16.01 -8.68
C ALA A 1028 15.74 -15.75 -10.12
N GLY A 1029 15.58 -16.83 -10.90
CA GLY A 1029 15.36 -16.77 -12.35
C GLY A 1029 16.65 -16.44 -13.12
N GLU A 1030 16.53 -16.13 -14.41
CA GLU A 1030 17.63 -15.90 -15.39
C GLU A 1030 18.77 -14.93 -14.96
N ILE A 1031 18.61 -14.19 -13.86
CA ILE A 1031 19.72 -13.44 -13.24
C ILE A 1031 20.78 -14.34 -12.59
N ILE A 1032 20.50 -15.63 -12.33
CA ILE A 1032 21.42 -16.54 -11.65
C ILE A 1032 22.31 -17.32 -12.63
N GLY A 1033 23.61 -17.33 -12.35
CA GLY A 1033 24.59 -18.15 -13.06
C GLY A 1033 24.76 -19.51 -12.40
N GLY A 1034 25.49 -20.42 -13.06
CA GLY A 1034 25.93 -21.68 -12.44
C GLY A 1034 24.95 -22.85 -12.63
N LEU A 1035 23.65 -22.56 -12.75
CA LEU A 1035 22.58 -23.56 -12.82
C LEU A 1035 22.60 -24.35 -14.14
N HIS A 1036 22.34 -23.68 -15.27
CA HIS A 1036 22.13 -24.34 -16.57
C HIS A 1036 23.40 -24.55 -17.40
N GLY A 1037 24.51 -23.89 -17.04
CA GLY A 1037 25.77 -23.96 -17.78
C GLY A 1037 25.61 -23.76 -19.29
N LYS A 1038 26.26 -24.62 -20.07
CA LYS A 1038 26.40 -24.46 -21.54
C LYS A 1038 25.10 -24.44 -22.32
N ASN A 1039 24.06 -25.14 -21.87
CA ASN A 1039 22.77 -25.16 -22.54
C ASN A 1039 21.61 -25.44 -21.57
N ARG A 1040 20.72 -24.45 -21.40
CA ARG A 1040 19.44 -24.63 -20.71
C ARG A 1040 18.46 -25.50 -21.54
N LEU A 1041 17.79 -26.45 -20.90
CA LEU A 1041 16.68 -27.20 -21.50
C LEU A 1041 15.42 -26.32 -21.70
N GLY A 1042 14.60 -26.63 -22.71
CA GLY A 1042 13.29 -25.98 -22.90
C GLY A 1042 12.40 -26.20 -21.66
N GLY A 1043 11.69 -25.17 -21.18
CA GLY A 1043 10.85 -25.25 -19.97
C GLY A 1043 11.58 -25.08 -18.61
N ASN A 1044 12.90 -25.31 -18.53
CA ASN A 1044 13.65 -25.10 -17.28
C ASN A 1044 13.60 -23.63 -16.79
N ALA A 1045 13.40 -22.65 -17.67
CA ALA A 1045 13.34 -21.21 -17.33
C ALA A 1045 12.10 -20.81 -16.50
N LEU A 1046 10.92 -21.41 -16.75
CA LEU A 1046 9.77 -21.19 -15.86
C LEU A 1046 9.94 -21.99 -14.56
N THR A 1047 10.65 -23.11 -14.64
CA THR A 1047 10.89 -24.01 -13.50
C THR A 1047 11.78 -23.35 -12.47
N GLU A 1048 12.91 -22.77 -12.87
CA GLU A 1048 13.79 -22.02 -11.95
C GLU A 1048 13.08 -20.84 -11.31
N CYS A 1049 12.20 -20.15 -12.05
CA CYS A 1049 11.49 -18.98 -11.57
C CYS A 1049 10.58 -19.36 -10.39
N VAL A 1050 9.77 -20.41 -10.58
CA VAL A 1050 8.90 -20.91 -9.51
C VAL A 1050 9.73 -21.56 -8.41
N VAL A 1051 10.73 -22.41 -8.73
CA VAL A 1051 11.51 -23.12 -7.71
C VAL A 1051 12.36 -22.17 -6.87
N PHE A 1052 13.28 -21.40 -7.46
CA PHE A 1052 14.17 -20.51 -6.68
C PHE A 1052 13.41 -19.33 -6.06
N GLY A 1053 12.38 -18.82 -6.74
CA GLY A 1053 11.48 -17.83 -6.14
C GLY A 1053 10.80 -18.38 -4.87
N ARG A 1054 10.29 -19.61 -4.92
CA ARG A 1054 9.72 -20.27 -3.73
C ARG A 1054 10.78 -20.67 -2.70
N VAL A 1055 12.00 -21.03 -3.08
CA VAL A 1055 13.09 -21.34 -2.13
C VAL A 1055 13.42 -20.09 -1.31
N ILE A 1056 13.70 -18.96 -1.95
CA ILE A 1056 13.96 -17.66 -1.27
C ILE A 1056 12.74 -17.24 -0.46
N GLY A 1057 11.54 -17.34 -1.05
CA GLY A 1057 10.28 -17.00 -0.39
C GLY A 1057 9.93 -17.88 0.82
N ASN A 1058 10.54 -19.07 0.96
CA ASN A 1058 10.49 -19.91 2.16
C ASN A 1058 11.68 -19.67 3.11
N LYS A 1059 12.87 -19.35 2.59
CA LYS A 1059 14.11 -19.15 3.35
C LYS A 1059 14.12 -17.83 4.12
N ILE A 1060 13.62 -16.76 3.52
CA ILE A 1060 13.49 -15.45 4.17
C ILE A 1060 12.61 -15.60 5.43
N ARG A 1061 13.13 -15.09 6.55
CA ARG A 1061 12.41 -15.02 7.83
C ARG A 1061 11.40 -13.88 7.77
N ILE A 1062 10.22 -14.14 8.31
CA ILE A 1062 9.15 -13.14 8.44
C ILE A 1062 9.14 -12.64 9.87
N ALA A 1063 9.10 -11.32 10.04
CA ALA A 1063 9.07 -10.67 11.35
C ALA A 1063 7.92 -11.21 12.22
N GLY A 1064 8.23 -11.68 13.44
CA GLY A 1064 7.25 -12.26 14.37
C GLY A 1064 7.05 -13.78 14.24
N SER A 1065 7.77 -14.47 13.36
CA SER A 1065 7.84 -15.94 13.40
C SER A 1065 8.69 -16.43 14.59
N ALA A 1066 8.25 -17.52 15.24
CA ALA A 1066 8.64 -17.89 16.62
C ALA A 1066 10.05 -18.50 16.81
N ALA A 1067 11.06 -17.99 16.11
CA ALA A 1067 12.43 -18.54 16.08
C ALA A 1067 13.55 -17.55 16.43
N GLU A 1068 13.22 -16.29 16.74
CA GLU A 1068 14.21 -15.23 17.03
C GLU A 1068 14.14 -14.76 18.48
N SER A 1069 14.80 -15.50 19.36
CA SER A 1069 15.37 -14.98 20.60
C SER A 1069 16.88 -15.22 20.62
N THR A 1070 17.62 -14.35 21.31
CA THR A 1070 19.10 -14.22 21.36
C THR A 1070 19.78 -13.49 20.18
N ALA A 1071 20.76 -12.63 20.54
CA ALA A 1071 21.61 -11.74 19.73
C ALA A 1071 20.92 -10.54 19.00
N GLY A 1072 21.40 -9.29 19.13
CA GLY A 1072 22.45 -8.78 20.03
C GLY A 1072 22.91 -7.33 19.71
N GLN A 1073 22.96 -6.46 20.72
CA GLN A 1073 23.09 -4.99 20.64
C GLN A 1073 24.53 -4.42 20.51
N ALA A 1074 24.68 -3.25 19.85
CA ALA A 1074 25.61 -2.11 20.09
C ALA A 1074 25.79 -1.13 18.88
N ALA A 1075 25.28 0.12 19.00
CA ALA A 1075 25.78 1.42 18.45
C ALA A 1075 25.94 1.63 16.91
N GLY A 1076 26.02 2.87 16.35
CA GLY A 1076 25.86 4.25 16.88
C GLY A 1076 26.17 5.36 15.83
N ARG A 1077 25.55 6.55 15.95
CA ARG A 1077 25.78 7.80 15.14
C ARG A 1077 26.66 8.81 15.93
N PRO A 1078 27.10 10.01 15.45
CA PRO A 1078 26.67 10.88 14.31
C PRO A 1078 27.90 11.41 13.48
N PRO A 1079 27.95 12.60 12.81
CA PRO A 1079 26.94 13.60 12.41
C PRO A 1079 26.92 13.92 10.88
N ALA A 1080 26.29 15.03 10.47
CA ALA A 1080 25.84 15.30 9.09
C ALA A 1080 26.54 16.47 8.38
N ALA A 1081 26.30 16.61 7.06
CA ALA A 1081 26.46 17.83 6.29
C ALA A 1081 25.30 18.03 5.29
N ASN A 1082 24.86 19.28 5.13
CA ASN A 1082 23.82 19.80 4.23
C ASN A 1082 24.50 20.63 3.10
N PRO A 1083 23.77 21.34 2.20
CA PRO A 1083 22.60 20.98 1.38
C PRO A 1083 22.74 21.46 -0.10
N SER A 1084 21.79 21.13 -0.99
CA SER A 1084 21.34 22.07 -2.05
C SER A 1084 20.03 21.66 -2.76
N THR A 1085 19.09 22.61 -2.77
CA THR A 1085 17.94 22.82 -3.69
C THR A 1085 18.40 23.16 -5.14
N PRO A 1086 17.54 23.51 -6.14
CA PRO A 1086 16.06 23.63 -6.20
C PRO A 1086 15.39 23.03 -7.48
N VAL A 1087 14.11 23.39 -7.70
CA VAL A 1087 13.40 23.66 -8.98
C VAL A 1087 12.27 22.68 -9.38
N GLN A 1088 11.05 23.22 -9.46
CA GLN A 1088 9.90 22.66 -10.18
C GLN A 1088 9.78 23.28 -11.58
N ALA A 1089 9.29 22.52 -12.56
CA ALA A 1089 8.25 22.89 -13.54
C ALA A 1089 8.25 21.94 -14.76
N PRO A 1090 7.14 21.80 -15.49
CA PRO A 1090 5.74 21.76 -15.07
C PRO A 1090 5.03 20.48 -15.60
N SER A 1091 3.73 20.33 -15.39
CA SER A 1091 2.91 19.41 -16.21
C SER A 1091 1.45 19.88 -16.35
N PRO A 1092 0.75 19.53 -17.45
CA PRO A 1092 -0.47 20.19 -17.86
C PRO A 1092 -1.75 19.56 -17.28
N SER A 1093 -2.88 20.22 -17.53
CA SER A 1093 -4.21 19.77 -17.16
C SER A 1093 -4.71 18.60 -18.01
N LYS A 1094 -5.64 17.82 -17.42
CA LYS A 1094 -6.91 17.48 -18.08
C LYS A 1094 -7.94 16.95 -17.09
N GLY A 1095 -9.19 17.26 -17.39
CA GLY A 1095 -10.36 16.42 -17.10
C GLY A 1095 -11.19 16.34 -18.38
N GLY A 1096 -11.99 15.29 -18.54
CA GLY A 1096 -12.83 15.10 -19.72
C GLY A 1096 -13.39 13.68 -19.77
N GLY A 1097 -14.65 13.53 -20.15
CA GLY A 1097 -15.26 12.22 -20.37
C GLY A 1097 -14.75 11.55 -21.65
N LEU A 1098 -14.99 10.24 -21.77
CA LEU A 1098 -14.64 9.43 -22.94
C LEU A 1098 -15.10 10.10 -24.25
N LEU A 1099 -14.15 10.30 -25.17
CA LEU A 1099 -14.41 10.95 -26.44
C LEU A 1099 -15.36 10.11 -27.31
N GLN A 1100 -16.26 10.78 -28.02
CA GLN A 1100 -17.07 10.16 -29.07
C GLN A 1100 -16.22 10.15 -30.35
N ILE A 1101 -15.51 9.04 -30.58
CA ILE A 1101 -14.53 8.92 -31.66
C ILE A 1101 -15.24 8.38 -32.90
N SER A 1102 -15.14 9.11 -34.01
CA SER A 1102 -15.75 8.65 -35.27
C SER A 1102 -14.89 7.58 -35.96
N ALA A 1103 -15.50 6.73 -36.80
CA ALA A 1103 -14.74 5.78 -37.62
C ALA A 1103 -13.76 6.45 -38.62
N ALA A 1104 -13.93 7.75 -38.91
CA ALA A 1104 -13.00 8.54 -39.73
C ALA A 1104 -11.85 9.17 -38.92
N GLU A 1105 -12.04 9.34 -37.61
CA GLU A 1105 -11.03 9.77 -36.66
C GLU A 1105 -10.15 8.59 -36.24
N LEU A 1106 -10.77 7.47 -35.84
CA LEU A 1106 -10.07 6.22 -35.49
C LEU A 1106 -9.04 5.81 -36.56
N ARG A 1107 -9.43 5.86 -37.85
CA ARG A 1107 -8.55 5.55 -39.00
C ARG A 1107 -7.29 6.40 -39.13
N GLN A 1108 -7.18 7.53 -38.43
CA GLN A 1108 -5.97 8.36 -38.42
C GLN A 1108 -4.90 7.79 -37.48
N HIS A 1109 -5.29 6.91 -36.56
CA HIS A 1109 -4.45 6.27 -35.55
C HIS A 1109 -4.12 4.82 -35.95
N ALA A 1110 -3.62 4.67 -37.18
CA ALA A 1110 -3.32 3.39 -37.83
C ALA A 1110 -1.80 3.14 -38.00
N SER A 1111 -0.97 3.51 -37.01
CA SER A 1111 0.50 3.54 -37.16
C SER A 1111 1.27 3.23 -35.87
N GLU A 1112 2.57 2.91 -35.96
CA GLU A 1112 3.42 2.67 -34.78
C GLU A 1112 3.55 3.89 -33.85
N ALA A 1113 3.47 5.10 -34.39
CA ALA A 1113 3.54 6.34 -33.60
C ALA A 1113 2.17 6.73 -32.98
N SER A 1114 1.08 6.14 -33.45
CA SER A 1114 -0.26 6.28 -32.88
C SER A 1114 -1.16 5.15 -33.38
N CYS A 1115 -1.46 4.22 -32.49
CA CYS A 1115 -2.15 2.95 -32.75
C CYS A 1115 -3.37 2.84 -31.84
N TRP A 1116 -4.54 3.22 -32.33
CA TRP A 1116 -5.81 3.06 -31.63
C TRP A 1116 -6.63 1.93 -32.26
N VAL A 1117 -7.30 1.13 -31.43
CA VAL A 1117 -8.16 0.02 -31.90
C VAL A 1117 -9.49 0.10 -31.16
N ALA A 1118 -10.60 -0.10 -31.87
CA ALA A 1118 -11.90 -0.29 -31.24
C ALA A 1118 -12.14 -1.76 -30.88
N LEU A 1119 -12.57 -2.01 -29.65
CA LEU A 1119 -12.91 -3.32 -29.11
C LEU A 1119 -14.20 -3.17 -28.29
N HIS A 1120 -15.23 -3.92 -28.67
CA HIS A 1120 -16.56 -3.94 -28.08
C HIS A 1120 -17.18 -2.54 -27.95
N GLY A 1121 -17.04 -1.72 -29.01
CA GLY A 1121 -17.53 -0.34 -29.09
C GLY A 1121 -16.71 0.71 -28.32
N LYS A 1122 -15.66 0.32 -27.60
CA LYS A 1122 -14.73 1.24 -26.92
C LYS A 1122 -13.43 1.37 -27.72
N VAL A 1123 -12.85 2.56 -27.79
CA VAL A 1123 -11.55 2.78 -28.43
C VAL A 1123 -10.46 2.78 -27.36
N TYR A 1124 -9.38 2.04 -27.60
CA TYR A 1124 -8.21 1.91 -26.74
C TYR A 1124 -6.95 2.38 -27.46
N ASP A 1125 -6.06 3.07 -26.74
CA ASP A 1125 -4.73 3.44 -27.26
C ASP A 1125 -3.70 2.37 -26.87
N PHE A 1126 -3.28 1.57 -27.85
CA PHE A 1126 -2.29 0.51 -27.67
C PHE A 1126 -0.87 0.94 -28.05
N THR A 1127 -0.63 2.20 -28.41
CA THR A 1127 0.68 2.71 -28.86
C THR A 1127 1.81 2.36 -27.87
N GLY A 1128 1.55 2.51 -26.58
CA GLY A 1128 2.52 2.17 -25.51
C GLY A 1128 2.66 0.68 -25.18
N PHE A 1129 1.82 -0.18 -25.79
CA PHE A 1129 1.78 -1.63 -25.54
C PHE A 1129 2.25 -2.47 -26.75
N LEU A 1130 2.41 -1.85 -27.93
CA LEU A 1130 2.87 -2.48 -29.17
C LEU A 1130 4.10 -3.40 -28.98
N ASP A 1131 5.14 -2.87 -28.32
CA ASP A 1131 6.39 -3.59 -28.06
C ASP A 1131 6.28 -4.72 -27.01
N GLU A 1132 5.24 -4.71 -26.19
CA GLU A 1132 5.09 -5.58 -25.02
C GLU A 1132 4.06 -6.71 -25.21
N HIS A 1133 3.18 -6.56 -26.20
CA HIS A 1133 2.18 -7.55 -26.59
C HIS A 1133 2.82 -8.92 -26.96
N PRO A 1134 2.37 -10.05 -26.40
CA PRO A 1134 2.91 -11.38 -26.75
C PRO A 1134 2.71 -11.75 -28.24
N ALA A 1135 1.67 -11.22 -28.89
CA ALA A 1135 1.51 -11.38 -30.33
C ALA A 1135 2.37 -10.38 -31.16
N GLY A 1136 3.12 -9.50 -30.51
CA GLY A 1136 3.97 -8.47 -31.13
C GLY A 1136 3.17 -7.28 -31.67
N ALA A 1137 3.88 -6.20 -31.97
CA ALA A 1137 3.31 -4.93 -32.44
C ALA A 1137 2.40 -5.13 -33.67
N GLU A 1138 2.89 -5.85 -34.69
CA GLU A 1138 2.15 -6.11 -35.93
C GLU A 1138 0.76 -6.73 -35.75
N ALA A 1139 0.55 -7.55 -34.72
CA ALA A 1139 -0.75 -8.16 -34.48
C ALA A 1139 -1.81 -7.12 -34.07
N ILE A 1140 -1.40 -6.03 -33.42
CA ILE A 1140 -2.26 -4.88 -33.10
C ILE A 1140 -2.27 -3.89 -34.26
N LEU A 1141 -1.13 -3.60 -34.89
CA LEU A 1141 -1.02 -2.64 -36.00
C LEU A 1141 -1.89 -3.00 -37.21
N ARG A 1142 -2.07 -4.29 -37.50
CA ARG A 1142 -2.99 -4.77 -38.55
C ARG A 1142 -4.47 -4.48 -38.27
N GLN A 1143 -4.79 -4.11 -37.03
CA GLN A 1143 -6.11 -3.71 -36.56
C GLN A 1143 -6.20 -2.21 -36.22
N ALA A 1144 -5.08 -1.49 -36.30
CA ALA A 1144 -5.00 -0.08 -35.93
C ALA A 1144 -5.85 0.77 -36.88
N GLY A 1145 -6.65 1.66 -36.30
CA GLY A 1145 -7.64 2.44 -37.02
C GLY A 1145 -8.92 1.69 -37.41
N GLY A 1146 -9.16 0.48 -36.88
CA GLY A 1146 -10.37 -0.31 -37.09
C GLY A 1146 -11.04 -0.79 -35.80
N ASP A 1147 -12.20 -1.43 -35.96
CA ASP A 1147 -12.79 -2.29 -34.92
C ASP A 1147 -12.31 -3.73 -35.14
N ALA A 1148 -11.87 -4.37 -34.06
CA ALA A 1148 -11.31 -5.71 -34.07
C ALA A 1148 -11.92 -6.63 -33.00
N SER A 1149 -13.12 -6.32 -32.53
CA SER A 1149 -13.85 -7.06 -31.48
C SER A 1149 -13.82 -8.58 -31.70
N ASP A 1150 -14.22 -9.03 -32.89
CA ASP A 1150 -14.29 -10.46 -33.26
C ASP A 1150 -12.90 -11.12 -33.27
N ILE A 1151 -11.86 -10.37 -33.65
CA ILE A 1151 -10.47 -10.83 -33.75
C ILE A 1151 -9.81 -10.88 -32.37
N PHE A 1152 -10.25 -10.02 -31.45
CA PHE A 1152 -9.85 -10.03 -30.05
C PHE A 1152 -10.49 -11.22 -29.32
N ASP A 1153 -11.83 -11.37 -29.37
CA ASP A 1153 -12.56 -12.46 -28.69
C ASP A 1153 -12.15 -13.87 -29.18
N ALA A 1154 -11.65 -13.99 -30.41
CA ALA A 1154 -11.13 -15.26 -30.94
C ALA A 1154 -9.81 -15.75 -30.29
N ILE A 1155 -9.10 -14.89 -29.53
CA ILE A 1155 -7.76 -15.15 -29.00
C ILE A 1155 -7.62 -14.73 -27.51
N HIS A 1156 -8.43 -13.77 -27.07
CA HIS A 1156 -8.34 -13.11 -25.77
C HIS A 1156 -9.73 -13.06 -25.11
N SER A 1157 -9.78 -13.10 -23.77
CA SER A 1157 -11.02 -12.82 -23.03
C SER A 1157 -11.17 -11.31 -22.80
N GLN A 1158 -12.40 -10.79 -22.85
CA GLN A 1158 -12.71 -9.37 -22.64
C GLN A 1158 -12.18 -8.81 -21.30
N THR A 1159 -12.01 -9.66 -20.28
CA THR A 1159 -11.38 -9.33 -19.00
C THR A 1159 -9.90 -8.90 -19.10
N MET A 1160 -9.22 -9.14 -20.23
CA MET A 1160 -7.87 -8.59 -20.47
C MET A 1160 -7.90 -7.11 -20.91
N LEU A 1161 -9.08 -6.54 -21.16
CA LEU A 1161 -9.27 -5.10 -21.35
C LEU A 1161 -9.48 -4.34 -20.04
N ASP A 1162 -9.62 -5.02 -18.90
CA ASP A 1162 -9.75 -4.38 -17.58
C ASP A 1162 -8.44 -3.69 -17.15
N ASP A 1163 -7.29 -4.10 -17.70
CA ASP A 1163 -5.97 -3.47 -17.50
C ASP A 1163 -5.73 -2.22 -18.39
N PHE A 1164 -6.65 -1.92 -19.33
CA PHE A 1164 -6.53 -0.81 -20.28
C PHE A 1164 -7.68 0.20 -20.12
N GLU A 1165 -7.36 1.47 -19.88
CA GLU A 1165 -8.38 2.52 -19.94
C GLU A 1165 -8.74 2.84 -21.40
N PRO A 1166 -10.03 2.80 -21.79
CA PRO A 1166 -10.45 3.28 -23.09
C PRO A 1166 -10.27 4.79 -23.16
N ILE A 1167 -9.90 5.29 -24.34
CA ILE A 1167 -9.79 6.74 -24.63
C ILE A 1167 -11.09 7.33 -25.17
N GLY A 1168 -12.00 6.48 -25.65
CA GLY A 1168 -13.27 6.90 -26.21
C GLY A 1168 -14.24 5.74 -26.47
N ILE A 1169 -15.36 6.09 -27.09
CA ILE A 1169 -16.40 5.18 -27.58
C ILE A 1169 -16.48 5.38 -29.09
N LEU A 1170 -16.47 4.29 -29.86
CA LEU A 1170 -16.61 4.34 -31.31
C LEU A 1170 -18.06 4.68 -31.67
N GLN A 1171 -18.27 5.72 -32.46
CA GLN A 1171 -19.59 6.06 -33.00
C GLN A 1171 -20.04 5.03 -34.05
N SER A 1172 -21.27 4.54 -33.88
CA SER A 1172 -22.00 3.62 -34.78
C SER A 1172 -22.50 4.30 -36.05
#